data_AF-A0AAJ1TVJ6-F1
#
_entry.id   AF-A0AAJ1TVJ6-F1
#
_cell.length_a   1.000
_cell.length_b   1.000
_cell.length_c   1.000
_cell.angle_alpha   90.00
_cell.angle_beta   90.00
_cell.angle_gamma   90.00
#
_symmetry.space_group_name_H-M   'P 1'
#
loop_
_entity.id
_entity.type
_entity.pdbx_description
1 polymer ?
#
loop_
_entity_poly.entity_id
_entity_poly.type
_entity_poly.pdbx_seq_one_letter_code
_entity_poly.pdbx_strand_id
1 'polypeptide(L)'
;MEAALASGAARAEAVESRRERVARWTAGYRPAPGRPDEFLGPDGAPRGAWPRLLDHLGALTEPEILARFVSAERHIRDAGISFRISGDQREHPWPLGCLPLVIEGAEWRELSAGIVQRAELMEAILADSYGAGRLVADGLLPAAIVAGTPEFLHPLHGVAPPGGHYLKLYAADLGRGPDGRWQVLADRTQAPSGLGWALENRMVLARTFPDFFQDLHVERLPAFFQAFREGLALGAERSDPRICLLTSGPYSSTYVEQAALARYLGLMLVEGDDLVMRDGALHVRTVSGLKRADALWRRIDADYLDPLELNPASRLGVPGVIEALRNGSLVMANMPGSGLVESAALAPYLDGIARRLLGEPLRLGHPRAWWCGDLEGLAHAQANLDSLILRPAATPQRGAGRDAMLAPQALAAERARVVAALRDRPFDYVAQEAAPLSTMPGWERGEDGGLVLVPRPFVVRVFAARTATGWQVMPGGFCRVSEREDVDPIEMRLGIRSADLWVLSESPVEAPLIGSHAAPRVRRVGGHLPSRAADGLFWLGRYLERTEAVIRLVLAHLRSVGDAVGADISGALDTPAALALRAILYDWGAIGATDLPTARLAQEALTGRELYGSARAHIVSARRNAAALRARLSGEAWRVLADLIESVSLDTERTFTESQIAGRAERALSQLAALSGLTHENMSRAEGWHFVELGRRVERAINTCTFALSFANDEATPGCLGVMLSLCDSQISYGRRYMQGAALDPVRDMVLLDPYNPRSIAFQAEAIARHLDDLPALSADGIPEPHRRLASRILAELRSGEAADFDAVRLTALETDLERLADGIAVRYFPAGPNALRPEKLTGLA
;
A
#
# COMPACT_ATOMS: atom_id res chain seq x y z
N MET A 1 16.31 -12.57 -18.21
CA MET A 1 15.18 -13.50 -18.40
C MET A 1 14.56 -13.42 -19.78
N GLU A 2 14.28 -12.23 -20.35
CA GLU A 2 13.78 -12.11 -21.74
C GLU A 2 14.71 -12.66 -22.81
N ALA A 3 16.04 -12.55 -22.64
CA ALA A 3 17.01 -13.08 -23.59
C ALA A 3 17.01 -14.63 -23.72
N ALA A 4 16.49 -15.35 -22.71
CA ALA A 4 16.44 -16.81 -22.70
C ALA A 4 15.22 -17.38 -23.43
N LEU A 5 14.15 -16.61 -23.59
CA LEU A 5 12.97 -17.00 -24.37
C LEU A 5 13.29 -17.08 -25.88
N ALA A 6 14.29 -16.33 -26.34
CA ALA A 6 14.69 -16.29 -27.74
C ALA A 6 15.63 -17.43 -28.16
N SER A 7 16.33 -18.09 -27.23
CA SER A 7 17.33 -19.12 -27.55
C SER A 7 16.81 -20.57 -27.48
N GLY A 8 15.55 -20.78 -27.06
CA GLY A 8 14.99 -22.12 -26.84
C GLY A 8 14.37 -22.80 -28.07
N ALA A 9 14.26 -22.11 -29.21
CA ALA A 9 13.57 -22.63 -30.38
C ALA A 9 14.53 -23.31 -31.37
N ALA A 10 15.07 -24.48 -31.01
CA ALA A 10 15.44 -25.57 -31.94
C ALA A 10 16.29 -26.65 -31.25
N ARG A 11 15.68 -27.51 -30.44
CA ARG A 11 16.12 -28.91 -30.27
C ARG A 11 14.88 -29.76 -30.06
N ALA A 12 14.72 -30.77 -30.92
CA ALA A 12 13.68 -31.79 -30.78
C ALA A 12 14.02 -32.64 -29.55
N GLU A 13 13.55 -32.22 -28.38
CA GLU A 13 13.59 -33.03 -27.16
C GLU A 13 12.57 -34.15 -27.27
N ALA A 14 13.00 -35.39 -27.03
CA ALA A 14 12.09 -36.49 -26.75
C ALA A 14 11.14 -36.04 -25.63
N VAL A 15 9.83 -36.21 -25.82
CA VAL A 15 8.83 -35.77 -24.83
C VAL A 15 9.01 -36.57 -23.56
N GLU A 16 9.77 -36.02 -22.63
CA GLU A 16 9.97 -36.57 -21.31
C GLU A 16 8.60 -36.78 -20.65
N SER A 17 8.40 -37.96 -20.07
CA SER A 17 7.15 -38.29 -19.41
C SER A 17 7.00 -37.48 -18.11
N ARG A 18 5.75 -37.32 -17.67
CA ARG A 18 5.39 -36.69 -16.39
C ARG A 18 6.22 -37.22 -15.21
N ARG A 19 6.44 -38.54 -15.17
CA ARG A 19 7.17 -39.20 -14.09
C ARG A 19 8.67 -38.93 -14.14
N GLU A 20 9.25 -38.90 -15.34
CA GLU A 20 10.68 -38.60 -15.53
C GLU A 20 10.99 -37.15 -15.11
N ARG A 21 10.12 -36.18 -15.45
CA ARG A 21 10.25 -34.79 -14.99
C ARG A 21 10.28 -34.68 -13.47
N VAL A 22 9.29 -35.29 -12.79
CA VAL A 22 9.22 -35.26 -11.32
C VAL A 22 10.42 -35.97 -10.70
N ALA A 23 10.88 -37.07 -11.29
CA ALA A 23 12.08 -37.78 -10.83
C ALA A 23 13.34 -36.92 -10.99
N ARG A 24 13.49 -36.17 -12.09
CA ARG A 24 14.61 -35.23 -12.27
C ARG A 24 14.58 -34.14 -11.21
N TRP A 25 13.44 -33.49 -11.00
CA TRP A 25 13.32 -32.40 -10.04
C TRP A 25 13.64 -32.82 -8.59
N THR A 26 13.39 -34.08 -8.26
CA THR A 26 13.53 -34.64 -6.90
C THR A 26 14.81 -35.44 -6.68
N ALA A 27 15.60 -35.72 -7.73
CA ALA A 27 16.76 -36.61 -7.65
C ALA A 27 17.80 -36.20 -6.59
N GLY A 28 18.04 -34.89 -6.45
CA GLY A 28 18.95 -34.30 -5.48
C GLY A 28 18.30 -33.86 -4.16
N TYR A 29 17.01 -34.12 -3.96
CA TYR A 29 16.28 -33.61 -2.80
C TYR A 29 16.70 -34.36 -1.52
N ARG A 30 17.37 -33.65 -0.59
CA ARG A 30 17.92 -34.23 0.64
C ARG A 30 17.65 -33.30 1.84
N PRO A 31 16.63 -33.59 2.66
CA PRO A 31 16.39 -32.87 3.90
C PRO A 31 17.59 -32.97 4.85
N ALA A 32 17.82 -31.92 5.64
CA ALA A 32 18.89 -31.91 6.63
C ALA A 32 18.61 -32.91 7.77
N PRO A 33 19.62 -33.63 8.29
CA PRO A 33 19.43 -34.55 9.42
C PRO A 33 18.85 -33.86 10.66
N GLY A 34 17.90 -34.50 11.33
CA GLY A 34 17.26 -33.97 12.55
C GLY A 34 16.24 -32.86 12.31
N ARG A 35 15.89 -32.58 11.04
CA ARG A 35 14.91 -31.57 10.64
C ARG A 35 13.78 -32.25 9.86
N PRO A 36 12.49 -32.09 10.26
CA PRO A 36 11.39 -32.65 9.49
C PRO A 36 11.26 -31.96 8.14
N ASP A 37 10.68 -32.66 7.17
CA ASP A 37 10.38 -32.13 5.84
C ASP A 37 8.90 -32.36 5.51
N GLU A 38 8.30 -31.41 4.78
CA GLU A 38 6.88 -31.51 4.39
C GLU A 38 6.69 -32.40 3.15
N PHE A 39 7.72 -32.62 2.33
CA PHE A 39 7.66 -33.52 1.18
C PHE A 39 8.14 -34.94 1.51
N LEU A 40 9.25 -35.13 2.23
CA LEU A 40 9.76 -36.46 2.59
C LEU A 40 9.55 -36.78 4.07
N GLY A 41 9.00 -37.96 4.35
CA GLY A 41 8.90 -38.53 5.70
C GLY A 41 10.26 -39.01 6.24
N PRO A 42 10.33 -39.39 7.53
CA PRO A 42 11.55 -39.92 8.14
C PRO A 42 12.08 -41.20 7.48
N ASP A 43 11.21 -41.94 6.82
CA ASP A 43 11.50 -43.16 6.04
C ASP A 43 11.95 -42.87 4.59
N GLY A 44 11.99 -41.58 4.20
CA GLY A 44 12.28 -41.14 2.84
C GLY A 44 11.10 -41.31 1.87
N ALA A 45 9.92 -41.72 2.33
CA ALA A 45 8.73 -41.81 1.50
C ALA A 45 8.08 -40.42 1.33
N PRO A 46 7.50 -40.11 0.16
CA PRO A 46 6.74 -38.88 -0.01
C PRO A 46 5.56 -38.80 0.97
N ARG A 47 5.38 -37.64 1.62
CA ARG A 47 4.38 -37.36 2.65
C ARG A 47 3.29 -36.40 2.15
N GLY A 48 2.08 -36.62 2.64
CA GLY A 48 0.97 -35.67 2.56
C GLY A 48 0.53 -35.37 1.12
N ALA A 49 0.21 -34.11 0.86
CA ALA A 49 -0.35 -33.66 -0.41
C ALA A 49 0.70 -33.36 -1.51
N TRP A 50 1.99 -33.37 -1.20
CA TRP A 50 3.05 -33.03 -2.14
C TRP A 50 3.11 -33.92 -3.39
N PRO A 51 2.94 -35.25 -3.31
CA PRO A 51 2.89 -36.10 -4.50
C PRO A 51 1.81 -35.66 -5.49
N ARG A 52 0.62 -35.26 -5.00
CA ARG A 52 -0.46 -34.77 -5.85
C ARG A 52 -0.07 -33.46 -6.54
N LEU A 53 0.52 -32.52 -5.81
CA LEU A 53 0.99 -31.26 -6.39
C LEU A 53 2.09 -31.48 -7.45
N LEU A 54 3.10 -32.30 -7.12
CA LEU A 54 4.21 -32.60 -8.04
C LEU A 54 3.73 -33.35 -9.28
N ASP A 55 2.76 -34.24 -9.13
CA ASP A 55 2.09 -34.89 -10.25
C ASP A 55 1.49 -33.80 -11.18
N HIS A 56 0.68 -32.86 -10.67
CA HIS A 56 0.12 -31.77 -11.50
C HIS A 56 1.19 -30.90 -12.16
N LEU A 57 2.26 -30.55 -11.44
CA LEU A 57 3.39 -29.83 -12.00
C LEU A 57 4.08 -30.62 -13.12
N GLY A 58 4.27 -31.92 -12.95
CA GLY A 58 4.89 -32.79 -13.96
C GLY A 58 4.08 -32.91 -15.26
N ALA A 59 2.78 -32.57 -15.24
CA ALA A 59 1.97 -32.53 -16.44
C ALA A 59 2.36 -31.34 -17.35
N LEU A 60 2.98 -30.31 -16.79
CA LEU A 60 3.51 -29.15 -17.50
C LEU A 60 4.97 -29.38 -17.89
N THR A 61 5.37 -28.81 -19.01
CA THR A 61 6.78 -28.69 -19.41
C THR A 61 7.47 -27.58 -18.62
N GLU A 62 8.79 -27.63 -18.45
CA GLU A 62 9.53 -26.58 -17.75
C GLU A 62 9.35 -25.18 -18.38
N PRO A 63 9.36 -25.01 -19.72
CA PRO A 63 9.06 -23.71 -20.33
C PRO A 63 7.67 -23.17 -19.97
N GLU A 64 6.66 -24.03 -19.86
CA GLU A 64 5.31 -23.62 -19.44
C GLU A 64 5.27 -23.17 -17.97
N ILE A 65 5.96 -23.89 -17.08
CA ILE A 65 6.09 -23.51 -15.67
C ILE A 65 6.78 -22.14 -15.56
N LEU A 66 7.89 -21.94 -16.27
CA LEU A 66 8.61 -20.67 -16.28
C LEU A 66 7.80 -19.53 -16.88
N ALA A 67 7.05 -19.77 -17.97
CA ALA A 67 6.17 -18.78 -18.57
C ALA A 67 5.06 -18.34 -17.59
N ARG A 68 4.51 -19.29 -16.82
CA ARG A 68 3.56 -19.01 -15.74
C ARG A 68 4.18 -18.19 -14.61
N PHE A 69 5.43 -18.45 -14.22
CA PHE A 69 6.14 -17.64 -13.21
C PHE A 69 6.40 -16.22 -13.69
N VAL A 70 6.84 -16.05 -14.94
CA VAL A 70 7.01 -14.72 -15.56
C VAL A 70 5.70 -13.94 -15.59
N SER A 71 4.59 -14.63 -15.90
CA SER A 71 3.25 -14.04 -15.88
C SER A 71 2.85 -13.59 -14.46
N ALA A 72 3.12 -14.41 -13.44
CA ALA A 72 2.87 -14.07 -12.04
C ALA A 72 3.69 -12.86 -11.57
N GLU A 73 4.99 -12.83 -11.88
CA GLU A 73 5.88 -11.69 -11.55
C GLU A 73 5.44 -10.41 -12.26
N ARG A 74 5.05 -10.50 -13.53
CA ARG A 74 4.49 -9.37 -14.28
C ARG A 74 3.20 -8.89 -13.62
N HIS A 75 2.31 -9.80 -13.20
CA HIS A 75 1.09 -9.43 -12.52
C HIS A 75 1.37 -8.73 -11.18
N ILE A 76 2.34 -9.19 -10.39
CA ILE A 76 2.79 -8.53 -9.14
C ILE A 76 3.28 -7.12 -9.43
N ARG A 77 4.09 -6.93 -10.47
CA ARG A 77 4.60 -5.62 -10.89
C ARG A 77 3.47 -4.69 -11.35
N ASP A 78 2.60 -5.16 -12.23
CA ASP A 78 1.47 -4.41 -12.78
C ASP A 78 0.45 -4.06 -11.68
N ALA A 79 0.21 -5.00 -10.77
CA ALA A 79 -0.61 -4.80 -9.59
C ALA A 79 0.12 -4.02 -8.48
N GLY A 80 1.33 -3.50 -8.74
CA GLY A 80 2.11 -2.65 -7.85
C GLY A 80 2.27 -3.24 -6.45
N ILE A 81 2.35 -4.55 -6.37
CA ILE A 81 2.48 -5.32 -5.15
C ILE A 81 3.96 -5.26 -4.74
N SER A 82 4.28 -4.33 -3.84
CA SER A 82 5.64 -4.06 -3.38
C SER A 82 5.76 -4.08 -1.85
N PHE A 83 6.97 -4.30 -1.35
CA PHE A 83 7.27 -4.19 0.07
C PHE A 83 8.47 -3.28 0.32
N ARG A 84 8.52 -2.71 1.52
CA ARG A 84 9.67 -1.93 2.00
C ARG A 84 10.37 -2.70 3.10
N ILE A 85 11.69 -2.63 3.09
CA ILE A 85 12.53 -3.17 4.15
C ILE A 85 12.84 -2.04 5.13
N SER A 86 12.83 -2.34 6.43
CA SER A 86 13.16 -1.34 7.45
C SER A 86 14.57 -0.77 7.20
N GLY A 87 14.69 0.56 7.15
CA GLY A 87 15.95 1.25 6.85
C GLY A 87 16.27 1.44 5.36
N ASP A 88 15.51 0.83 4.45
CA ASP A 88 15.63 1.06 3.00
C ASP A 88 14.55 2.03 2.50
N GLN A 89 14.93 3.01 1.69
CA GLN A 89 13.98 3.92 1.05
C GLN A 89 13.39 3.36 -0.24
N ARG A 90 13.97 2.30 -0.79
CA ARG A 90 13.54 1.66 -2.05
C ARG A 90 12.36 0.72 -1.80
N GLU A 91 11.48 0.65 -2.78
CA GLU A 91 10.42 -0.35 -2.84
C GLU A 91 10.91 -1.54 -3.67
N HIS A 92 10.68 -2.75 -3.15
CA HIS A 92 11.04 -4.00 -3.80
C HIS A 92 9.77 -4.70 -4.30
N PRO A 93 9.78 -5.33 -5.49
CA PRO A 93 8.69 -6.20 -5.90
C PRO A 93 8.48 -7.33 -4.89
N TRP A 94 7.23 -7.70 -4.64
CA TRP A 94 6.93 -8.78 -3.72
C TRP A 94 7.51 -10.13 -4.20
N PRO A 95 8.37 -10.80 -3.41
CA PRO A 95 9.11 -11.97 -3.87
C PRO A 95 8.27 -13.23 -3.67
N LEU A 96 7.25 -13.42 -4.50
CA LEU A 96 6.40 -14.61 -4.48
C LEU A 96 7.16 -15.84 -4.98
N GLY A 97 7.40 -16.79 -4.08
CA GLY A 97 7.72 -18.17 -4.39
C GLY A 97 6.51 -18.85 -5.02
N CYS A 98 6.73 -19.52 -6.14
CA CYS A 98 5.64 -20.08 -6.94
C CYS A 98 5.21 -21.50 -6.52
N LEU A 99 5.83 -22.08 -5.48
CA LEU A 99 5.37 -23.33 -4.85
C LEU A 99 4.60 -23.00 -3.56
N PRO A 100 3.34 -23.44 -3.43
CA PRO A 100 2.61 -23.31 -2.18
C PRO A 100 3.07 -24.35 -1.16
N LEU A 101 2.91 -24.04 0.13
CA LEU A 101 2.86 -25.05 1.16
C LEU A 101 1.50 -25.74 1.07
N VAL A 102 1.44 -27.07 1.10
CA VAL A 102 0.18 -27.82 0.99
C VAL A 102 -0.07 -28.62 2.27
N ILE A 103 -1.25 -28.47 2.85
CA ILE A 103 -1.69 -29.15 4.07
C ILE A 103 -3.02 -29.87 3.81
N GLU A 104 -3.15 -31.09 4.30
CA GLU A 104 -4.39 -31.87 4.19
C GLU A 104 -5.48 -31.37 5.15
N GLY A 105 -6.75 -31.52 4.75
CA GLY A 105 -7.88 -31.03 5.53
C GLY A 105 -7.98 -31.63 6.95
N ALA A 106 -7.58 -32.89 7.14
CA ALA A 106 -7.57 -33.52 8.47
C ALA A 106 -6.56 -32.86 9.41
N GLU A 107 -5.32 -32.67 8.95
CA GLU A 107 -4.27 -31.98 9.71
C GLU A 107 -4.66 -30.52 9.99
N TRP A 108 -5.27 -29.85 9.00
CA TRP A 108 -5.72 -28.48 9.16
C TRP A 108 -6.83 -28.33 10.21
N ARG A 109 -7.74 -29.30 10.34
CA ARG A 109 -8.79 -29.30 11.38
C ARG A 109 -8.19 -29.37 12.78
N GLU A 110 -7.18 -30.21 13.00
CA GLU A 110 -6.48 -30.30 14.28
C GLU A 110 -5.75 -29.00 14.61
N LEU A 111 -5.02 -28.46 13.62
CA LEU A 111 -4.32 -27.18 13.76
C LEU A 111 -5.31 -26.05 14.10
N SER A 112 -6.43 -25.98 13.38
CA SER A 112 -7.48 -24.98 13.59
C SER A 112 -8.06 -25.06 15.01
N ALA A 113 -8.32 -26.25 15.52
CA ALA A 113 -8.82 -26.44 16.89
C ALA A 113 -7.81 -25.96 17.94
N GLY A 114 -6.52 -26.19 17.70
CA GLY A 114 -5.45 -25.67 18.57
C GLY A 114 -5.31 -24.15 18.53
N ILE A 115 -5.46 -23.55 17.34
CA ILE A 115 -5.46 -22.08 17.16
C ILE A 115 -6.64 -21.43 17.86
N VAL A 116 -7.84 -22.02 17.76
CA VAL A 116 -9.04 -21.55 18.47
C VAL A 116 -8.82 -21.59 19.98
N GLN A 117 -8.32 -22.71 20.52
CA GLN A 117 -8.01 -22.84 21.96
C GLN A 117 -7.02 -21.76 22.40
N ARG A 118 -5.96 -21.54 21.62
CA ARG A 118 -4.94 -20.56 21.95
C ARG A 118 -5.48 -19.13 21.89
N ALA A 119 -6.33 -18.80 20.92
CA ALA A 119 -6.98 -17.50 20.85
C ALA A 119 -7.90 -17.23 22.06
N GLU A 120 -8.66 -18.24 22.51
CA GLU A 120 -9.48 -18.12 23.74
C GLU A 120 -8.61 -17.97 25.00
N LEU A 121 -7.47 -18.66 25.07
CA LEU A 121 -6.52 -18.48 26.17
C LEU A 121 -6.00 -17.04 26.24
N MET A 122 -5.57 -16.49 25.10
CA MET A 122 -5.05 -15.12 25.03
C MET A 122 -6.12 -14.08 25.37
N GLU A 123 -7.35 -14.28 24.90
CA GLU A 123 -8.50 -13.45 25.28
C GLU A 123 -8.74 -13.50 26.80
N ALA A 124 -8.71 -14.68 27.41
CA ALA A 124 -8.93 -14.85 28.84
C ALA A 124 -7.83 -14.20 29.69
N ILE A 125 -6.56 -14.29 29.26
CA ILE A 125 -5.44 -13.61 29.91
C ILE A 125 -5.61 -12.08 29.83
N LEU A 126 -6.01 -11.53 28.69
CA LEU A 126 -6.29 -10.10 28.54
C LEU A 126 -7.44 -9.66 29.43
N ALA A 127 -8.55 -10.40 29.43
CA ALA A 127 -9.72 -10.09 30.23
C ALA A 127 -9.43 -10.11 31.74
N ASP A 128 -8.59 -11.04 32.20
CA ASP A 128 -8.15 -11.05 33.60
C ASP A 128 -7.18 -9.89 33.90
N SER A 129 -6.19 -9.66 33.04
CA SER A 129 -5.15 -8.63 33.25
C SER A 129 -5.70 -7.21 33.28
N TYR A 130 -6.67 -6.90 32.41
CA TYR A 130 -7.38 -5.60 32.40
C TYR A 130 -8.57 -5.56 33.37
N GLY A 131 -8.94 -6.70 33.97
CA GLY A 131 -10.06 -6.87 34.88
C GLY A 131 -9.61 -7.17 36.32
N ALA A 132 -9.94 -8.37 36.81
CA ALA A 132 -9.80 -8.73 38.22
C ALA A 132 -8.36 -9.10 38.65
N GLY A 133 -7.45 -9.38 37.70
CA GLY A 133 -6.05 -9.70 37.97
C GLY A 133 -5.83 -10.99 38.78
N ARG A 134 -6.71 -11.99 38.65
CA ARG A 134 -6.66 -13.24 39.43
C ARG A 134 -5.46 -14.10 39.07
N LEU A 135 -4.97 -14.07 37.83
CA LEU A 135 -3.79 -14.83 37.42
C LEU A 135 -2.55 -14.40 38.23
N VAL A 136 -2.43 -13.10 38.48
CA VAL A 136 -1.36 -12.55 39.32
C VAL A 136 -1.63 -12.85 40.80
N ALA A 137 -2.86 -12.65 41.28
CA ALA A 137 -3.23 -12.90 42.67
C ALA A 137 -3.08 -14.38 43.10
N ASP A 138 -3.40 -15.32 42.20
CA ASP A 138 -3.28 -16.77 42.41
C ASP A 138 -1.83 -17.27 42.20
N GLY A 139 -0.88 -16.39 41.81
CA GLY A 139 0.52 -16.73 41.59
C GLY A 139 0.80 -17.51 40.30
N LEU A 140 -0.14 -17.54 39.35
CA LEU A 140 0.01 -18.23 38.06
C LEU A 140 0.75 -17.39 37.02
N LEU A 141 0.73 -16.07 37.17
CA LEU A 141 1.42 -15.13 36.30
C LEU A 141 2.22 -14.12 37.15
N PRO A 142 3.55 -14.02 36.97
CA PRO A 142 4.33 -12.99 37.65
C PRO A 142 3.84 -11.57 37.33
N ALA A 143 3.61 -10.76 38.37
CA ALA A 143 3.16 -9.37 38.24
C ALA A 143 4.07 -8.53 37.34
N ALA A 144 5.38 -8.81 37.36
CA ALA A 144 6.38 -8.08 36.57
C ALA A 144 6.24 -8.31 35.05
N ILE A 145 5.61 -9.41 34.59
CA ILE A 145 5.33 -9.61 33.16
C ILE A 145 4.23 -8.65 32.69
N VAL A 146 3.25 -8.35 33.56
CA VAL A 146 2.13 -7.44 33.25
C VAL A 146 2.54 -5.99 33.49
N ALA A 147 3.04 -5.66 34.67
CA ALA A 147 3.36 -4.29 35.05
C ALA A 147 4.70 -3.78 34.48
N GLY A 148 5.59 -4.69 34.06
CA GLY A 148 6.92 -4.34 33.54
C GLY A 148 6.97 -4.11 32.03
N THR A 149 5.90 -4.42 31.30
CA THR A 149 5.84 -4.26 29.84
C THR A 149 5.17 -2.94 29.46
N PRO A 150 5.68 -2.21 28.45
CA PRO A 150 5.00 -1.04 27.90
C PRO A 150 3.69 -1.40 27.19
N GLU A 151 3.46 -2.67 26.90
CA GLU A 151 2.25 -3.14 26.21
C GLU A 151 1.01 -3.22 27.13
N PHE A 152 1.19 -3.10 28.46
CA PHE A 152 0.07 -2.97 29.39
C PHE A 152 -0.32 -1.51 29.56
N LEU A 153 -1.50 -1.13 29.05
CA LEU A 153 -1.95 0.26 29.04
C LEU A 153 -2.79 0.57 30.27
N HIS A 154 -2.17 1.19 31.28
CA HIS A 154 -2.85 1.61 32.51
C HIS A 154 -4.17 2.40 32.29
N PRO A 155 -4.29 3.32 31.31
CA PRO A 155 -5.55 4.07 31.07
C PRO A 155 -6.76 3.21 30.67
N LEU A 156 -6.53 1.95 30.28
CA LEU A 156 -7.56 0.99 29.86
C LEU A 156 -7.94 -0.04 30.92
N HIS A 157 -7.32 -0.01 32.11
CA HIS A 157 -7.73 -0.89 33.20
C HIS A 157 -9.20 -0.65 33.60
N GLY A 158 -9.99 -1.72 33.68
CA GLY A 158 -11.43 -1.65 33.95
C GLY A 158 -12.31 -1.20 32.79
N VAL A 159 -11.74 -0.92 31.61
CA VAL A 159 -12.51 -0.55 30.41
C VAL A 159 -13.00 -1.80 29.70
N ALA A 160 -14.33 -1.96 29.63
CA ALA A 160 -14.93 -3.06 28.89
C ALA A 160 -14.80 -2.84 27.37
N PRO A 161 -14.33 -3.83 26.59
CA PRO A 161 -14.23 -3.70 25.14
C PRO A 161 -15.61 -3.50 24.50
N PRO A 162 -15.79 -2.49 23.63
CA PRO A 162 -17.02 -2.36 22.86
C PRO A 162 -17.19 -3.57 21.93
N GLY A 163 -18.30 -4.30 22.09
CA GLY A 163 -18.51 -5.61 21.44
C GLY A 163 -18.03 -6.82 22.25
N GLY A 164 -17.57 -6.62 23.49
CA GLY A 164 -17.37 -7.67 24.50
C GLY A 164 -16.06 -8.45 24.42
N HIS A 165 -15.17 -8.14 23.46
CA HIS A 165 -13.94 -8.88 23.24
C HIS A 165 -12.73 -7.98 23.00
N TYR A 166 -11.58 -8.35 23.59
CA TYR A 166 -10.31 -7.64 23.38
C TYR A 166 -9.70 -7.97 22.02
N LEU A 167 -9.78 -9.22 21.61
CA LEU A 167 -9.27 -9.72 20.34
C LEU A 167 -10.41 -9.91 19.32
N LYS A 168 -10.27 -9.25 18.17
CA LYS A 168 -11.11 -9.48 16.97
C LYS A 168 -10.36 -10.22 15.87
N LEU A 169 -9.03 -10.09 15.85
CA LEU A 169 -8.13 -10.80 14.95
C LEU A 169 -6.96 -11.36 15.77
N TYR A 170 -6.79 -12.66 15.77
CA TYR A 170 -5.64 -13.33 16.35
C TYR A 170 -4.78 -13.92 15.23
N ALA A 171 -3.46 -13.87 15.39
CA ALA A 171 -2.55 -14.58 14.51
C ALA A 171 -1.45 -15.30 15.28
N ALA A 172 -0.94 -16.38 14.71
CA ALA A 172 0.13 -17.17 15.30
C ALA A 172 1.17 -17.52 14.23
N ASP A 173 2.45 -17.29 14.53
CA ASP A 173 3.58 -17.79 13.76
C ASP A 173 3.82 -19.25 14.16
N LEU A 174 3.76 -20.16 13.19
CA LEU A 174 3.87 -21.60 13.38
C LEU A 174 5.07 -22.17 12.62
N GLY A 175 5.66 -23.21 13.20
CA GLY A 175 6.59 -24.10 12.53
C GLY A 175 6.49 -25.49 13.10
N ARG A 176 6.92 -26.49 12.34
CA ARG A 176 6.98 -27.87 12.81
C ARG A 176 8.33 -28.11 13.49
N GLY A 177 8.30 -28.56 14.74
CA GLY A 177 9.51 -28.87 15.51
C GLY A 177 10.15 -30.21 15.12
N PRO A 178 11.31 -30.56 15.69
CA PRO A 178 12.02 -31.82 15.42
C PRO A 178 11.20 -33.09 15.65
N ASP A 179 10.20 -33.01 16.53
CA ASP A 179 9.27 -34.09 16.86
C ASP A 179 8.15 -34.27 15.83
N GLY A 180 8.13 -33.47 14.76
CA GLY A 180 7.11 -33.50 13.71
C GLY A 180 5.79 -32.83 14.11
N ARG A 181 5.70 -32.21 15.28
CA ARG A 181 4.48 -31.54 15.75
C ARG A 181 4.52 -30.05 15.43
N TRP A 182 3.34 -29.47 15.17
CA TRP A 182 3.20 -28.02 15.04
C TRP A 182 3.39 -27.35 16.39
N GLN A 183 4.21 -26.30 16.40
CA GLN A 183 4.49 -25.49 17.57
C GLN A 183 4.25 -24.03 17.25
N VAL A 184 3.73 -23.29 18.23
CA VAL A 184 3.58 -21.84 18.14
C VAL A 184 4.90 -21.18 18.51
N LEU A 185 5.45 -20.45 17.56
CA LEU A 185 6.72 -19.73 17.70
C LEU A 185 6.49 -18.32 18.27
N ALA A 186 5.38 -17.68 17.90
CA ALA A 186 4.99 -16.37 18.42
C ALA A 186 3.48 -16.13 18.25
N ASP A 187 2.87 -15.56 19.28
CA ASP A 187 1.51 -15.02 19.24
C ASP A 187 1.53 -13.57 18.73
N ARG A 188 0.53 -13.18 17.93
CA ARG A 188 0.42 -11.85 17.30
C ARG A 188 -0.99 -11.29 17.50
N THR A 189 -1.12 -10.30 18.37
CA THR A 189 -2.37 -9.72 18.88
C THR A 189 -2.39 -8.19 18.90
N GLN A 190 -1.26 -7.50 18.73
CA GLN A 190 -1.13 -6.04 18.64
C GLN A 190 -1.76 -5.53 17.33
N ALA A 191 -1.06 -5.71 16.21
CA ALA A 191 -1.48 -5.30 14.87
C ALA A 191 -0.95 -6.29 13.81
N PRO A 192 -1.39 -7.57 13.82
CA PRO A 192 -0.75 -8.65 13.08
C PRO A 192 -0.76 -8.45 11.56
N SER A 193 0.43 -8.43 10.94
CA SER A 193 0.63 -8.35 9.48
C SER A 193 0.64 -9.71 8.79
N GLY A 194 0.50 -9.73 7.47
CA GLY A 194 0.54 -10.92 6.63
C GLY A 194 -0.81 -11.33 6.04
N LEU A 195 -1.93 -10.85 6.61
CA LEU A 195 -3.26 -11.27 6.17
C LEU A 195 -3.56 -10.83 4.73
N GLY A 196 -3.15 -9.61 4.35
CA GLY A 196 -3.35 -9.13 2.99
C GLY A 196 -2.35 -9.77 2.02
N TRP A 197 -1.14 -10.09 2.48
CA TRP A 197 -0.18 -10.86 1.70
C TRP A 197 -0.66 -12.28 1.38
N ALA A 198 -1.26 -12.98 2.35
CA ALA A 198 -1.86 -14.29 2.12
C ALA A 198 -2.97 -14.23 1.05
N LEU A 199 -3.80 -13.19 1.10
CA LEU A 199 -4.85 -12.96 0.09
C LEU A 199 -4.27 -12.67 -1.30
N GLU A 200 -3.30 -11.76 -1.40
CA GLU A 200 -2.69 -11.40 -2.69
C GLU A 200 -1.95 -12.61 -3.31
N ASN A 201 -1.20 -13.37 -2.51
CA ASN A 201 -0.56 -14.62 -2.96
C ASN A 201 -1.59 -15.59 -3.55
N ARG A 202 -2.70 -15.79 -2.83
CA ARG A 202 -3.81 -16.65 -3.26
C ARG A 202 -4.42 -16.18 -4.58
N MET A 203 -4.64 -14.89 -4.73
CA MET A 203 -5.22 -14.31 -5.95
C MET A 203 -4.28 -14.44 -7.15
N VAL A 204 -2.97 -14.23 -6.96
CA VAL A 204 -1.96 -14.41 -8.01
C VAL A 204 -1.90 -15.87 -8.44
N LEU A 205 -1.71 -16.81 -7.50
CA LEU A 205 -1.57 -18.23 -7.84
C LEU A 205 -2.86 -18.85 -8.39
N ALA A 206 -4.04 -18.42 -7.95
CA ALA A 206 -5.31 -18.89 -8.51
C ALA A 206 -5.50 -18.50 -9.98
N ARG A 207 -4.89 -17.39 -10.43
CA ARG A 207 -4.87 -16.99 -11.84
C ARG A 207 -3.79 -17.73 -12.63
N THR A 208 -2.64 -18.01 -12.01
CA THR A 208 -1.50 -18.67 -12.65
C THR A 208 -1.72 -20.19 -12.81
N PHE A 209 -2.41 -20.82 -11.85
CA PHE A 209 -2.67 -22.27 -11.81
C PHE A 209 -4.16 -22.59 -11.55
N PRO A 210 -5.10 -22.12 -12.40
CA PRO A 210 -6.53 -22.27 -12.13
C PRO A 210 -6.97 -23.73 -12.00
N ASP A 211 -6.43 -24.61 -12.85
CA ASP A 211 -6.76 -26.05 -12.87
C ASP A 211 -6.35 -26.73 -11.56
N PHE A 212 -5.22 -26.32 -10.98
CA PHE A 212 -4.70 -26.92 -9.74
C PHE A 212 -5.63 -26.65 -8.56
N PHE A 213 -6.26 -25.47 -8.53
CA PHE A 213 -7.22 -25.12 -7.48
C PHE A 213 -8.47 -26.00 -7.53
N GLN A 214 -8.89 -26.41 -8.73
CA GLN A 214 -10.02 -27.30 -8.92
C GLN A 214 -9.63 -28.74 -8.59
N ASP A 215 -8.56 -29.26 -9.20
CA ASP A 215 -8.17 -30.67 -9.09
C ASP A 215 -7.62 -31.06 -7.70
N LEU A 216 -7.02 -30.12 -6.99
CA LEU A 216 -6.54 -30.32 -5.62
C LEU A 216 -7.60 -29.96 -4.57
N HIS A 217 -8.78 -29.47 -4.97
CA HIS A 217 -9.85 -29.01 -4.07
C HIS A 217 -9.34 -28.00 -3.01
N VAL A 218 -8.63 -26.96 -3.44
CA VAL A 218 -8.06 -25.98 -2.51
C VAL A 218 -9.17 -25.13 -1.88
N GLU A 219 -9.18 -25.06 -0.54
CA GLU A 219 -10.13 -24.28 0.25
C GLU A 219 -10.12 -22.79 -0.11
N ARG A 220 -11.28 -22.14 0.00
CA ARG A 220 -11.48 -20.75 -0.43
C ARG A 220 -11.43 -19.79 0.76
N LEU A 221 -10.74 -18.64 0.60
CA LEU A 221 -10.60 -17.62 1.64
C LEU A 221 -11.80 -16.66 1.85
N PRO A 222 -12.70 -16.38 0.89
CA PRO A 222 -13.75 -15.37 1.04
C PRO A 222 -14.60 -15.48 2.30
N ALA A 223 -14.95 -16.70 2.73
CA ALA A 223 -15.79 -16.94 3.90
C ALA A 223 -15.14 -16.39 5.20
N PHE A 224 -13.82 -16.54 5.35
CA PHE A 224 -13.08 -15.99 6.49
C PHE A 224 -13.14 -14.45 6.51
N PHE A 225 -12.90 -13.83 5.36
CA PHE A 225 -12.88 -12.37 5.25
C PHE A 225 -14.27 -11.74 5.46
N GLN A 226 -15.32 -12.42 4.98
CA GLN A 226 -16.69 -12.03 5.28
C GLN A 226 -16.98 -12.11 6.78
N ALA A 227 -16.66 -13.24 7.41
CA ALA A 227 -16.87 -13.43 8.83
C ALA A 227 -16.08 -12.43 9.68
N PHE A 228 -14.85 -12.10 9.26
CA PHE A 228 -14.06 -11.06 9.91
C PHE A 228 -14.72 -9.68 9.79
N ARG A 229 -15.21 -9.31 8.60
CA ARG A 229 -15.93 -8.02 8.42
C ARG A 229 -17.20 -7.95 9.26
N GLU A 230 -17.96 -9.03 9.34
CA GLU A 230 -19.13 -9.14 10.22
C GLU A 230 -18.73 -9.04 11.70
N GLY A 231 -17.62 -9.66 12.09
CA GLY A 231 -17.00 -9.55 13.42
C GLY A 231 -16.56 -8.13 13.79
N LEU A 232 -16.08 -7.34 12.83
CA LEU A 232 -15.78 -5.91 13.02
C LEU A 232 -17.03 -5.09 13.30
N ALA A 233 -18.17 -5.45 12.69
CA ALA A 233 -19.45 -4.79 12.91
C ALA A 233 -20.10 -5.15 14.27
N LEU A 234 -19.67 -6.23 14.93
CA LEU A 234 -20.17 -6.60 16.25
C LEU A 234 -19.86 -5.54 17.30
N GLY A 235 -20.91 -5.05 17.96
CA GLY A 235 -20.85 -3.99 18.96
C GLY A 235 -21.12 -2.59 18.41
N ALA A 236 -21.28 -2.42 17.09
CA ALA A 236 -21.65 -1.12 16.54
C ALA A 236 -23.16 -0.84 16.71
N GLU A 237 -23.52 0.39 17.06
CA GLU A 237 -24.91 0.80 17.28
C GLU A 237 -25.75 0.84 15.98
N ARG A 238 -25.09 1.10 14.85
CA ARG A 238 -25.75 1.27 13.54
C ARG A 238 -25.92 -0.07 12.83
N SER A 239 -27.05 -0.24 12.15
CA SER A 239 -27.32 -1.41 11.30
C SER A 239 -26.42 -1.51 10.06
N ASP A 240 -25.89 -0.37 9.60
CA ASP A 240 -24.84 -0.29 8.57
C ASP A 240 -23.69 0.55 9.12
N PRO A 241 -22.76 -0.08 9.87
CA PRO A 241 -21.67 0.62 10.52
C PRO A 241 -20.59 1.01 9.51
N ARG A 242 -20.02 2.21 9.69
CA ARG A 242 -18.86 2.65 8.93
C ARG A 242 -17.61 2.11 9.58
N ILE A 243 -17.01 1.14 8.91
CA ILE A 243 -15.78 0.48 9.33
C ILE A 243 -14.59 1.12 8.61
N CYS A 244 -13.62 1.57 9.39
CA CYS A 244 -12.39 2.20 8.92
C CYS A 244 -11.17 1.29 9.21
N LEU A 245 -10.16 1.33 8.34
CA LEU A 245 -8.85 0.72 8.57
C LEU A 245 -7.83 1.83 8.76
N LEU A 246 -7.29 1.96 9.98
CA LEU A 246 -6.29 2.98 10.33
C LEU A 246 -4.89 2.51 9.96
N THR A 247 -4.22 3.25 9.08
CA THR A 247 -2.84 3.00 8.63
C THR A 247 -1.88 4.08 9.14
N SER A 248 -0.60 3.75 9.26
CA SER A 248 0.50 4.72 9.45
C SER A 248 0.94 5.40 8.16
N GLY A 249 0.33 5.05 7.02
CA GLY A 249 0.53 5.69 5.72
C GLY A 249 1.55 4.99 4.82
N PRO A 250 1.85 5.59 3.65
CA PRO A 250 2.55 4.93 2.54
C PRO A 250 4.02 4.56 2.83
N TYR A 251 4.61 5.13 3.89
CA TYR A 251 5.97 4.82 4.32
C TYR A 251 6.06 3.54 5.16
N SER A 252 4.93 2.95 5.56
CA SER A 252 4.88 1.67 6.25
C SER A 252 5.27 0.50 5.34
N SER A 253 6.04 -0.45 5.86
CA SER A 253 6.41 -1.69 5.15
C SER A 253 5.21 -2.58 4.82
N THR A 254 4.08 -2.38 5.48
CA THR A 254 2.85 -3.16 5.30
C THR A 254 1.71 -2.35 4.66
N TYR A 255 1.96 -1.13 4.18
CA TYR A 255 0.92 -0.28 3.60
C TYR A 255 0.17 -0.96 2.43
N VAL A 256 0.89 -1.64 1.55
CA VAL A 256 0.32 -2.31 0.37
C VAL A 256 -0.69 -3.38 0.76
N GLU A 257 -0.39 -4.23 1.76
CA GLU A 257 -1.35 -5.23 2.24
C GLU A 257 -2.58 -4.59 2.88
N GLN A 258 -2.40 -3.46 3.57
CA GLN A 258 -3.49 -2.75 4.24
C GLN A 258 -4.46 -2.12 3.22
N ALA A 259 -3.91 -1.51 2.16
CA ALA A 259 -4.70 -0.95 1.07
C ALA A 259 -5.45 -2.05 0.29
N ALA A 260 -4.81 -3.20 0.07
CA ALA A 260 -5.44 -4.36 -0.55
C ALA A 260 -6.62 -4.89 0.28
N LEU A 261 -6.42 -5.04 1.60
CA LEU A 261 -7.46 -5.49 2.54
C LEU A 261 -8.64 -4.51 2.62
N ALA A 262 -8.36 -3.21 2.73
CA ALA A 262 -9.42 -2.19 2.75
C ALA A 262 -10.28 -2.26 1.49
N ARG A 263 -9.66 -2.38 0.31
CA ARG A 263 -10.36 -2.55 -0.97
C ARG A 263 -11.17 -3.84 -1.02
N TYR A 264 -10.58 -4.96 -0.61
CA TYR A 264 -11.22 -6.28 -0.68
C TYR A 264 -12.44 -6.39 0.24
N LEU A 265 -12.35 -5.84 1.45
CA LEU A 265 -13.41 -5.86 2.45
C LEU A 265 -14.43 -4.72 2.29
N GLY A 266 -14.10 -3.69 1.50
CA GLY A 266 -14.92 -2.48 1.32
C GLY A 266 -14.84 -1.52 2.51
N LEU A 267 -13.69 -1.45 3.19
CA LEU A 267 -13.45 -0.56 4.33
C LEU A 267 -12.87 0.77 3.88
N MET A 268 -13.06 1.81 4.68
CA MET A 268 -12.45 3.10 4.44
C MET A 268 -11.01 3.13 5.00
N LEU A 269 -10.01 3.18 4.12
CA LEU A 269 -8.60 3.37 4.52
C LEU A 269 -8.39 4.82 4.99
N VAL A 270 -7.93 5.00 6.22
CA VAL A 270 -7.76 6.31 6.88
C VAL A 270 -6.41 6.39 7.59
N GLU A 271 -5.84 7.59 7.66
CA GLU A 271 -4.72 7.93 8.55
C GLU A 271 -5.22 8.72 9.78
N GLY A 272 -4.37 8.97 10.78
CA GLY A 272 -4.76 9.70 11.99
C GLY A 272 -5.37 11.07 11.69
N ASP A 273 -4.80 11.82 10.74
CA ASP A 273 -5.27 13.15 10.34
C ASP A 273 -6.63 13.14 9.62
N ASP A 274 -7.02 12.00 9.04
CA ASP A 274 -8.35 11.82 8.42
C ASP A 274 -9.46 11.71 9.48
N LEU A 275 -9.08 11.48 10.73
CA LEU A 275 -9.98 11.22 11.85
C LEU A 275 -9.99 12.39 12.83
N VAL A 276 -11.11 12.55 13.52
CA VAL A 276 -11.29 13.58 14.54
C VAL A 276 -12.28 13.14 15.60
N MET A 277 -11.98 13.45 16.85
CA MET A 277 -12.90 13.27 17.96
C MET A 277 -13.88 14.44 18.02
N ARG A 278 -15.18 14.12 18.14
CA ARG A 278 -16.24 15.11 18.33
C ARG A 278 -17.41 14.50 19.09
N ASP A 279 -17.92 15.24 20.07
CA ASP A 279 -19.08 14.85 20.89
C ASP A 279 -18.92 13.42 21.46
N GLY A 280 -17.70 13.08 21.92
CA GLY A 280 -17.37 11.77 22.49
C GLY A 280 -17.24 10.62 21.48
N ALA A 281 -17.34 10.86 20.17
CA ALA A 281 -17.28 9.85 19.12
C ALA A 281 -16.26 10.16 18.02
N LEU A 282 -15.75 9.11 17.37
CA LEU A 282 -14.80 9.21 16.27
C LEU A 282 -15.52 9.55 14.95
N HIS A 283 -14.98 10.51 14.19
CA HIS A 283 -15.50 10.92 12.90
C HIS A 283 -14.39 10.94 11.84
N VAL A 284 -14.75 10.63 10.60
CA VAL A 284 -13.89 10.78 9.42
C VAL A 284 -14.21 12.12 8.75
N ARG A 285 -13.16 12.84 8.34
CA ARG A 285 -13.25 14.06 7.53
C ARG A 285 -13.54 13.68 6.08
N THR A 286 -14.73 14.04 5.58
CA THR A 286 -15.12 13.80 4.18
C THR A 286 -15.43 15.11 3.48
N VAL A 287 -15.42 15.11 2.15
CA VAL A 287 -15.77 16.28 1.33
C VAL A 287 -17.21 16.77 1.57
N SER A 288 -18.08 15.85 2.01
CA SER A 288 -19.46 16.11 2.44
C SER A 288 -19.59 16.31 3.98
N GLY A 289 -18.51 16.70 4.66
CA GLY A 289 -18.45 17.00 6.10
C GLY A 289 -18.01 15.83 6.98
N LEU A 290 -18.15 15.96 8.30
CA LEU A 290 -17.77 14.91 9.25
C LEU A 290 -18.78 13.75 9.23
N LYS A 291 -18.29 12.51 9.15
CA LYS A 291 -19.12 11.29 9.20
C LYS A 291 -18.64 10.38 10.31
N ARG A 292 -19.53 9.92 11.19
CA ARG A 292 -19.18 9.01 12.31
C ARG A 292 -18.50 7.73 11.79
N ALA A 293 -17.42 7.33 12.44
CA ALA A 293 -16.79 6.02 12.30
C ALA A 293 -17.23 5.15 13.48
N ASP A 294 -17.79 3.98 13.18
CA ASP A 294 -18.39 3.10 14.19
C ASP A 294 -17.44 1.99 14.63
N ALA A 295 -16.57 1.55 13.71
CA ALA A 295 -15.53 0.58 13.99
C ALA A 295 -14.19 0.98 13.35
N LEU A 296 -13.10 0.73 14.06
CA LEU A 296 -11.74 1.01 13.62
C LEU A 296 -10.86 -0.24 13.71
N TRP A 297 -10.44 -0.76 12.56
CA TRP A 297 -9.37 -1.76 12.50
C TRP A 297 -8.02 -1.04 12.50
N ARG A 298 -7.31 -1.07 13.63
CA ARG A 298 -6.02 -0.41 13.77
C ARG A 298 -4.89 -1.26 13.17
N ARG A 299 -4.02 -0.61 12.39
CA ARG A 299 -2.75 -1.18 11.88
C ARG A 299 -1.53 -0.41 12.36
N ILE A 300 -1.70 0.28 13.48
CA ILE A 300 -0.64 0.96 14.23
C ILE A 300 -0.59 0.38 15.65
N ASP A 301 0.59 0.45 16.27
CA ASP A 301 0.80 0.00 17.64
C ASP A 301 0.05 0.90 18.63
N ALA A 302 -0.28 0.33 19.78
CA ALA A 302 -1.20 0.95 20.72
C ALA A 302 -0.66 2.28 21.29
N ASP A 303 0.64 2.36 21.57
CA ASP A 303 1.29 3.57 22.10
C ASP A 303 1.12 4.79 21.17
N TYR A 304 1.06 4.58 19.85
CA TYR A 304 0.89 5.65 18.88
C TYR A 304 -0.56 6.08 18.68
N LEU A 305 -1.52 5.43 19.33
CA LEU A 305 -2.95 5.58 19.02
C LEU A 305 -3.55 6.90 19.52
N ASP A 306 -3.14 7.39 20.69
CA ASP A 306 -3.71 8.59 21.30
C ASP A 306 -2.61 9.47 21.92
N PRO A 307 -2.27 10.62 21.30
CA PRO A 307 -1.26 11.51 21.84
C PRO A 307 -1.67 12.26 23.13
N LEU A 308 -2.95 12.22 23.54
CA LEU A 308 -3.39 12.87 24.78
C LEU A 308 -3.19 11.97 26.01
N GLU A 309 -3.47 10.68 25.88
CA GLU A 309 -3.43 9.73 27.02
C GLU A 309 -2.22 8.76 26.96
N LEU A 310 -1.60 8.55 25.80
CA LEU A 310 -0.50 7.60 25.59
C LEU A 310 0.80 8.34 25.24
N ASN A 311 1.20 8.34 23.96
CA ASN A 311 2.45 8.94 23.51
C ASN A 311 2.26 10.34 22.92
N PRO A 312 2.65 11.42 23.64
CA PRO A 312 2.47 12.80 23.15
C PRO A 312 3.32 13.15 21.93
N ALA A 313 4.35 12.34 21.61
CA ALA A 313 5.13 12.51 20.39
C ALA A 313 4.49 11.84 19.16
N SER A 314 3.41 11.06 19.34
CA SER A 314 2.73 10.40 18.24
C SER A 314 2.11 11.42 17.27
N ARG A 315 2.30 11.14 15.98
CA ARG A 315 1.62 11.84 14.86
C ARG A 315 0.75 10.88 14.03
N LEU A 316 0.58 9.64 14.48
CA LEU A 316 -0.13 8.59 13.73
C LEU A 316 -1.56 8.38 14.24
N GLY A 317 -1.77 8.63 15.53
CA GLY A 317 -3.02 8.40 16.23
C GLY A 317 -4.01 9.56 16.13
N VAL A 318 -5.06 9.47 16.94
CA VAL A 318 -6.13 10.46 17.01
C VAL A 318 -6.27 10.93 18.45
N PRO A 319 -6.10 12.24 18.74
CA PRO A 319 -6.29 12.78 20.08
C PRO A 319 -7.67 12.44 20.65
N GLY A 320 -7.73 11.75 21.80
CA GLY A 320 -8.95 11.43 22.54
C GLY A 320 -9.67 10.15 22.08
N VAL A 321 -9.05 9.32 21.24
CA VAL A 321 -9.67 8.05 20.81
C VAL A 321 -9.81 7.04 21.96
N ILE A 322 -8.97 7.12 23.01
CA ILE A 322 -9.14 6.28 24.21
C ILE A 322 -10.46 6.62 24.94
N GLU A 323 -10.85 7.90 24.97
CA GLU A 323 -12.15 8.32 25.50
C GLU A 323 -13.31 7.67 24.73
N ALA A 324 -13.19 7.58 23.40
CA ALA A 324 -14.21 6.95 22.54
C ALA A 324 -14.46 5.47 22.93
N LEU A 325 -13.39 4.75 23.26
CA LEU A 325 -13.43 3.36 23.71
C LEU A 325 -14.06 3.24 25.10
N ARG A 326 -13.65 4.12 26.03
CA ARG A 326 -14.18 4.18 27.40
C ARG A 326 -15.68 4.44 27.43
N ASN A 327 -16.16 5.28 26.51
CA ASN A 327 -17.59 5.61 26.35
C ASN A 327 -18.39 4.56 25.57
N GLY A 328 -17.75 3.51 25.02
CA GLY A 328 -18.42 2.51 24.21
C GLY A 328 -18.86 2.98 22.81
N SER A 329 -18.41 4.16 22.38
CA SER A 329 -18.87 4.81 21.13
C SER A 329 -18.18 4.28 19.87
N LEU A 330 -17.07 3.55 20.02
CA LEU A 330 -16.19 3.06 18.97
C LEU A 330 -15.82 1.59 19.22
N VAL A 331 -16.07 0.73 18.23
CA VAL A 331 -15.53 -0.63 18.21
C VAL A 331 -14.11 -0.61 17.67
N MET A 332 -13.17 -1.33 18.29
CA MET A 332 -11.78 -1.39 17.80
C MET A 332 -11.26 -2.82 17.65
N ALA A 333 -10.52 -3.05 16.57
CA ALA A 333 -9.87 -4.33 16.27
C ALA A 333 -8.36 -4.14 16.16
N ASN A 334 -7.53 -4.74 17.00
CA ASN A 334 -7.85 -5.25 18.35
C ASN A 334 -7.88 -4.09 19.36
N MET A 335 -8.37 -4.35 20.58
CA MET A 335 -8.27 -3.37 21.66
C MET A 335 -6.81 -2.93 21.86
N PRO A 336 -6.56 -1.64 22.17
CA PRO A 336 -5.22 -1.20 22.52
C PRO A 336 -4.76 -1.92 23.78
N GLY A 337 -3.47 -2.26 23.85
CA GLY A 337 -2.92 -3.04 24.96
C GLY A 337 -3.05 -4.57 24.82
N SER A 338 -3.61 -5.05 23.69
CA SER A 338 -3.58 -6.46 23.32
C SER A 338 -2.17 -7.00 23.04
N GLY A 339 -1.17 -6.12 22.85
CA GLY A 339 0.24 -6.49 22.71
C GLY A 339 0.83 -7.18 23.95
N LEU A 340 0.18 -7.05 25.12
CA LEU A 340 0.58 -7.74 26.36
C LEU A 340 0.78 -9.25 26.14
N VAL A 341 -0.13 -9.87 25.38
CA VAL A 341 -0.10 -11.31 25.13
C VAL A 341 0.78 -11.73 23.94
N GLU A 342 1.52 -10.80 23.32
CA GLU A 342 2.64 -11.14 22.43
C GLU A 342 3.96 -11.37 23.21
N SER A 343 3.98 -11.06 24.50
CA SER A 343 5.19 -11.17 25.32
C SER A 343 5.71 -12.60 25.37
N ALA A 344 6.97 -12.79 24.95
CA ALA A 344 7.64 -14.08 25.05
C ALA A 344 7.79 -14.55 26.52
N ALA A 345 7.73 -13.63 27.48
CA ALA A 345 7.82 -13.94 28.91
C ALA A 345 6.62 -14.76 29.40
N LEU A 346 5.49 -14.76 28.68
CA LEU A 346 4.32 -15.57 29.03
C LEU A 346 4.55 -17.07 28.79
N ALA A 347 5.40 -17.43 27.82
CA ALA A 347 5.57 -18.80 27.34
C ALA A 347 5.71 -19.84 28.47
N PRO A 348 6.60 -19.68 29.47
CA PRO A 348 6.79 -20.67 30.54
C PRO A 348 5.53 -20.96 31.37
N TYR A 349 4.58 -20.02 31.40
CA TYR A 349 3.39 -20.09 32.26
C TYR A 349 2.13 -20.53 31.52
N LEU A 350 2.14 -20.54 30.18
CA LEU A 350 0.92 -20.77 29.37
C LEU A 350 0.25 -22.12 29.64
N ASP A 351 1.01 -23.20 29.83
CA ASP A 351 0.44 -24.52 30.11
C ASP A 351 -0.31 -24.56 31.46
N GLY A 352 0.25 -23.92 32.49
CA GLY A 352 -0.37 -23.80 33.80
C GLY A 352 -1.65 -22.96 33.74
N ILE A 353 -1.59 -21.83 33.02
CA ILE A 353 -2.73 -20.93 32.82
C ILE A 353 -3.84 -21.63 32.01
N ALA A 354 -3.49 -22.38 30.95
CA ALA A 354 -4.45 -23.11 30.13
C ALA A 354 -5.24 -24.14 30.97
N ARG A 355 -4.54 -24.93 31.79
CA ARG A 355 -5.21 -25.90 32.69
C ARG A 355 -6.12 -25.23 33.70
N ARG A 356 -5.74 -24.05 34.21
CA ARG A 356 -6.55 -23.30 35.18
C ARG A 356 -7.79 -22.66 34.56
N LEU A 357 -7.64 -22.04 33.40
CA LEU A 357 -8.70 -21.23 32.76
C LEU A 357 -9.60 -22.05 31.83
N LEU A 358 -9.01 -22.95 31.04
CA LEU A 358 -9.72 -23.75 30.03
C LEU A 358 -10.02 -25.18 30.51
N GLY A 359 -9.37 -25.65 31.57
CA GLY A 359 -9.53 -27.01 32.09
C GLY A 359 -8.82 -28.10 31.27
N GLU A 360 -8.07 -27.72 30.24
CA GLU A 360 -7.31 -28.62 29.37
C GLU A 360 -5.88 -28.08 29.12
N PRO A 361 -4.88 -28.96 28.86
CA PRO A 361 -3.54 -28.52 28.47
C PRO A 361 -3.54 -27.88 27.06
N LEU A 362 -2.45 -27.19 26.71
CA LEU A 362 -2.30 -26.64 25.37
C LEU A 362 -2.31 -27.76 24.32
N ARG A 363 -3.13 -27.59 23.29
CA ARG A 363 -3.17 -28.46 22.10
C ARG A 363 -1.97 -28.23 21.19
N LEU A 364 -1.56 -26.96 21.08
CA LEU A 364 -0.35 -26.56 20.35
C LEU A 364 0.70 -26.12 21.35
N GLY A 365 1.79 -26.88 21.40
CA GLY A 365 2.96 -26.55 22.20
C GLY A 365 3.71 -25.34 21.65
N HIS A 366 4.80 -25.00 22.33
CA HIS A 366 5.73 -23.95 21.94
C HIS A 366 7.13 -24.43 22.32
N PRO A 367 8.20 -23.90 21.68
CA PRO A 367 9.55 -24.24 22.09
C PRO A 367 9.78 -23.89 23.56
N ARG A 368 10.55 -24.72 24.28
CA ARG A 368 10.78 -24.50 25.71
C ARG A 368 11.46 -23.16 25.93
N ALA A 369 10.91 -22.40 26.85
CA ALA A 369 11.33 -21.05 27.15
C ALA A 369 11.49 -20.87 28.66
N TRP A 370 12.40 -19.99 29.04
CA TRP A 370 12.67 -19.58 30.42
C TRP A 370 12.72 -18.06 30.46
N TRP A 371 11.86 -17.45 31.28
CA TRP A 371 11.91 -16.02 31.47
C TRP A 371 13.02 -15.66 32.44
N CYS A 372 13.96 -14.83 32.01
CA CYS A 372 15.11 -14.47 32.84
C CYS A 372 14.73 -13.53 34.00
N GLY A 373 13.47 -13.10 34.12
CA GLY A 373 13.00 -12.30 35.25
C GLY A 373 12.82 -13.09 36.55
N ASP A 374 12.70 -14.41 36.48
CA ASP A 374 12.77 -15.28 37.66
C ASP A 374 14.18 -15.86 37.87
N LEU A 375 14.48 -16.23 39.11
CA LEU A 375 15.84 -16.67 39.49
C LEU A 375 16.24 -17.97 38.79
N GLU A 376 15.30 -18.87 38.56
CA GLU A 376 15.54 -20.16 37.93
C GLU A 376 15.83 -20.00 36.43
N GLY A 377 15.03 -19.21 35.73
CA GLY A 377 15.19 -18.92 34.32
C GLY A 377 16.49 -18.15 34.04
N LEU A 378 16.86 -17.19 34.89
CA LEU A 378 18.15 -16.51 34.78
C LEU A 378 19.34 -17.46 34.96
N ALA A 379 19.29 -18.32 35.98
CA ALA A 379 20.35 -19.30 36.23
C ALA A 379 20.48 -20.29 35.08
N HIS A 380 19.35 -20.77 34.54
CA HIS A 380 19.32 -21.67 33.39
C HIS A 380 19.89 -21.01 32.14
N ALA A 381 19.47 -19.78 31.85
CA ALA A 381 19.97 -19.00 30.71
C ALA A 381 21.48 -18.83 30.80
N GLN A 382 22.00 -18.38 31.96
CA GLN A 382 23.44 -18.16 32.16
C GLN A 382 24.28 -19.43 32.02
N ALA A 383 23.77 -20.58 32.48
CA ALA A 383 24.45 -21.86 32.39
C ALA A 383 24.49 -22.43 30.95
N ASN A 384 23.53 -22.06 30.10
CA ASN A 384 23.32 -22.67 28.78
C ASN A 384 23.29 -21.65 27.62
N LEU A 385 23.95 -20.49 27.78
CA LEU A 385 23.98 -19.44 26.76
C LEU A 385 24.38 -19.95 25.37
N ASP A 386 25.32 -20.89 25.29
CA ASP A 386 25.89 -21.36 24.03
C ASP A 386 24.93 -22.27 23.22
N SER A 387 23.81 -22.71 23.80
CA SER A 387 22.81 -23.57 23.14
C SER A 387 21.42 -22.93 23.03
N LEU A 388 21.22 -21.77 23.65
CA LEU A 388 19.93 -21.09 23.73
C LEU A 388 19.88 -19.85 22.84
N ILE A 389 18.68 -19.52 22.37
CA ILE A 389 18.38 -18.26 21.71
C ILE A 389 17.91 -17.28 22.78
N LEU A 390 18.51 -16.09 22.82
CA LEU A 390 18.00 -14.99 23.64
C LEU A 390 17.07 -14.11 22.82
N ARG A 391 15.86 -13.91 23.33
CA ARG A 391 14.82 -13.05 22.75
C ARG A 391 14.43 -11.93 23.71
N PRO A 392 14.02 -10.76 23.20
CA PRO A 392 13.35 -9.77 24.02
C PRO A 392 12.05 -10.33 24.63
N ALA A 393 11.82 -10.05 25.92
CA ALA A 393 10.61 -10.44 26.63
C ALA A 393 9.37 -9.70 26.12
N ALA A 394 9.53 -8.44 25.71
CA ALA A 394 8.49 -7.59 25.13
C ALA A 394 9.08 -6.77 23.97
N THR A 395 8.23 -6.11 23.19
CA THR A 395 8.66 -5.18 22.14
C THR A 395 9.59 -4.12 22.77
N PRO A 396 10.87 -4.06 22.37
CA PRO A 396 11.80 -3.12 22.98
C PRO A 396 11.46 -1.67 22.61
N GLN A 397 11.65 -0.75 23.55
CA GLN A 397 11.61 0.68 23.27
C GLN A 397 12.77 1.06 22.34
N ARG A 398 12.46 1.75 21.23
CA ARG A 398 13.47 2.19 20.24
C ARG A 398 14.64 2.91 20.92
N GLY A 399 15.87 2.52 20.56
CA GLY A 399 17.09 3.22 20.98
C GLY A 399 17.93 2.49 22.03
N ALA A 400 17.44 1.40 22.60
CA ALA A 400 18.30 0.44 23.27
C ALA A 400 18.81 -0.55 22.21
N GLY A 401 20.11 -0.88 22.16
CA GLY A 401 20.67 -1.90 21.24
C GLY A 401 20.21 -3.33 21.56
N ARG A 402 18.90 -3.52 21.74
CA ARG A 402 18.14 -4.62 22.35
C ARG A 402 17.15 -5.27 21.37
N ASP A 403 17.19 -4.89 20.09
CA ASP A 403 16.15 -5.24 19.11
C ASP A 403 16.30 -6.63 18.47
N ALA A 404 17.47 -7.27 18.60
CA ALA A 404 17.76 -8.50 17.87
C ALA A 404 17.56 -9.75 18.73
N MET A 405 16.89 -10.76 18.15
CA MET A 405 17.05 -12.14 18.57
C MET A 405 18.52 -12.54 18.39
N LEU A 406 19.17 -12.96 19.46
CA LEU A 406 20.57 -13.36 19.43
C LEU A 406 20.66 -14.87 19.33
N ALA A 407 20.98 -15.34 18.13
CA ALA A 407 21.31 -16.74 17.89
C ALA A 407 22.65 -17.10 18.54
N PRO A 408 22.89 -18.38 18.89
CA PRO A 408 24.12 -18.82 19.56
C PRO A 408 25.42 -18.36 18.88
N GLN A 409 25.47 -18.36 17.54
CA GLN A 409 26.66 -17.95 16.78
C GLN A 409 26.95 -16.45 16.92
N ALA A 410 25.90 -15.61 16.92
CA ALA A 410 26.02 -14.17 17.14
C ALA A 410 26.34 -13.86 18.62
N LEU A 411 25.78 -14.65 19.53
CA LEU A 411 26.03 -14.55 20.96
C LEU A 411 27.50 -14.81 21.30
N ALA A 412 28.18 -15.72 20.60
CA ALA A 412 29.61 -15.98 20.82
C ALA A 412 30.48 -14.76 20.52
N ALA A 413 30.18 -14.01 19.45
CA ALA A 413 30.91 -12.80 19.05
C ALA A 413 30.65 -11.60 19.99
N GLU A 414 29.45 -11.50 20.56
CA GLU A 414 29.04 -10.39 21.45
C GLU A 414 28.90 -10.78 22.92
N ARG A 415 29.42 -11.95 23.32
CA ARG A 415 29.10 -12.63 24.58
C ARG A 415 29.23 -11.73 25.81
N ALA A 416 30.33 -10.99 25.92
CA ALA A 416 30.58 -10.10 27.05
C ALA A 416 29.53 -8.98 27.16
N ARG A 417 29.12 -8.40 26.03
CA ARG A 417 28.08 -7.35 25.96
C ARG A 417 26.73 -7.90 26.39
N VAL A 418 26.37 -9.09 25.89
CA VAL A 418 25.07 -9.70 26.14
C VAL A 418 24.95 -10.20 27.57
N VAL A 419 26.00 -10.80 28.12
CA VAL A 419 26.04 -11.20 29.54
C VAL A 419 25.94 -9.97 30.46
N ALA A 420 26.60 -8.86 30.12
CA ALA A 420 26.48 -7.62 30.87
C ALA A 420 25.04 -7.06 30.82
N ALA A 421 24.42 -7.03 29.63
CA ALA A 421 23.04 -6.57 29.47
C ALA A 421 22.03 -7.47 30.19
N LEU A 422 22.20 -8.79 30.12
CA LEU A 422 21.37 -9.77 30.84
C LEU A 422 21.48 -9.61 32.36
N ARG A 423 22.67 -9.27 32.89
CA ARG A 423 22.85 -9.00 34.33
C ARG A 423 22.24 -7.66 34.77
N ASP A 424 22.29 -6.66 33.90
CA ASP A 424 21.74 -5.32 34.17
C ASP A 424 20.21 -5.35 34.24
N ARG A 425 19.56 -6.00 33.27
CA ARG A 425 18.09 -6.06 33.17
C ARG A 425 17.62 -7.46 32.75
N PRO A 426 17.66 -8.45 33.66
CA PRO A 426 17.37 -9.84 33.32
C PRO A 426 15.92 -10.06 32.87
N PHE A 427 14.96 -9.33 33.43
CA PHE A 427 13.54 -9.44 33.08
C PHE A 427 13.18 -8.99 31.65
N ASP A 428 14.08 -8.27 30.96
CA ASP A 428 13.89 -7.89 29.55
C ASP A 428 14.15 -9.06 28.58
N TYR A 429 14.59 -10.23 29.07
CA TYR A 429 15.03 -11.36 28.24
C TYR A 429 14.28 -12.66 28.52
N VAL A 430 14.13 -13.45 27.47
CA VAL A 430 13.65 -14.83 27.50
C VAL A 430 14.68 -15.70 26.79
N ALA A 431 15.13 -16.76 27.47
CA ALA A 431 15.95 -17.78 26.85
C ALA A 431 15.05 -18.88 26.29
N GLN A 432 15.33 -19.35 25.07
CA GLN A 432 14.49 -20.32 24.38
C GLN A 432 15.35 -21.38 23.67
N GLU A 433 14.90 -22.63 23.65
CA GLU A 433 15.52 -23.68 22.84
C GLU A 433 15.46 -23.32 21.35
N ALA A 434 16.56 -23.54 20.63
CA ALA A 434 16.57 -23.40 19.18
C ALA A 434 15.72 -24.52 18.55
N ALA A 435 14.66 -24.14 17.83
CA ALA A 435 13.82 -25.08 17.10
C ALA A 435 14.26 -25.13 15.62
N PRO A 436 14.93 -26.20 15.14
CA PRO A 436 15.15 -26.37 13.72
C PRO A 436 13.80 -26.70 13.05
N LEU A 437 13.18 -25.66 12.49
CA LEU A 437 11.83 -25.69 11.89
C LEU A 437 11.77 -26.66 10.70
N SER A 438 10.62 -27.19 10.30
CA SER A 438 10.57 -28.02 9.08
C SER A 438 10.99 -27.30 7.79
N THR A 439 11.32 -28.10 6.77
CA THR A 439 11.59 -27.64 5.41
C THR A 439 10.46 -27.99 4.44
N MET A 440 10.31 -27.19 3.39
CA MET A 440 9.43 -27.48 2.25
C MET A 440 10.18 -27.36 0.93
N PRO A 441 9.74 -28.01 -0.15
CA PRO A 441 10.31 -27.82 -1.49
C PRO A 441 10.27 -26.38 -1.99
N GLY A 442 11.43 -25.87 -2.41
CA GLY A 442 11.59 -24.61 -3.14
C GLY A 442 12.26 -24.83 -4.49
N TRP A 443 11.98 -23.96 -5.47
CA TRP A 443 12.62 -24.00 -6.78
C TRP A 443 14.01 -23.37 -6.78
N GLU A 444 14.97 -24.06 -7.40
CA GLU A 444 16.28 -23.52 -7.76
C GLU A 444 16.68 -23.88 -9.19
N ARG A 445 17.72 -23.21 -9.68
CA ARG A 445 18.36 -23.53 -10.96
C ARG A 445 19.46 -24.56 -10.72
N GLY A 446 19.36 -25.70 -11.40
CA GLY A 446 20.42 -26.70 -11.43
C GLY A 446 21.64 -26.20 -12.22
N GLU A 447 22.75 -26.95 -12.13
CA GLU A 447 23.98 -26.67 -12.89
C GLU A 447 23.77 -26.70 -14.41
N ASP A 448 22.81 -27.50 -14.86
CA ASP A 448 22.36 -27.63 -16.26
C ASP A 448 21.39 -26.53 -16.70
N GLY A 449 21.03 -25.60 -15.80
CA GLY A 449 20.06 -24.54 -16.04
C GLY A 449 18.59 -24.99 -15.92
N GLY A 450 18.33 -26.27 -15.66
CA GLY A 450 16.99 -26.82 -15.41
C GLY A 450 16.43 -26.42 -14.05
N LEU A 451 15.15 -26.72 -13.82
CA LEU A 451 14.54 -26.56 -12.51
C LEU A 451 14.87 -27.75 -11.58
N VAL A 452 15.27 -27.46 -10.34
CA VAL A 452 15.48 -28.49 -9.31
C VAL A 452 14.77 -28.10 -8.02
N LEU A 453 14.34 -29.09 -7.23
CA LEU A 453 13.76 -28.87 -5.91
C LEU A 453 14.83 -28.99 -4.83
N VAL A 454 14.82 -28.05 -3.90
CA VAL A 454 15.67 -28.07 -2.70
C VAL A 454 14.84 -27.84 -1.44
N PRO A 455 15.20 -28.46 -0.30
CA PRO A 455 14.51 -28.22 0.96
C PRO A 455 14.84 -26.82 1.49
N ARG A 456 13.80 -26.04 1.80
CA ARG A 456 13.93 -24.68 2.34
C ARG A 456 13.17 -24.51 3.65
N PRO A 457 13.81 -23.95 4.71
CA PRO A 457 13.13 -23.59 5.95
C PRO A 457 11.92 -22.70 5.70
N PHE A 458 10.85 -22.89 6.46
CA PHE A 458 9.69 -22.01 6.39
C PHE A 458 9.04 -21.75 7.75
N VAL A 459 8.28 -20.65 7.81
CA VAL A 459 7.35 -20.30 8.90
C VAL A 459 6.03 -19.91 8.27
N VAL A 460 4.92 -20.37 8.84
CA VAL A 460 3.58 -19.98 8.42
C VAL A 460 2.89 -19.17 9.49
N ARG A 461 2.34 -18.01 9.11
CA ARG A 461 1.44 -17.25 9.98
C ARG A 461 -0.01 -17.58 9.64
N VAL A 462 -0.75 -18.08 10.62
CA VAL A 462 -2.18 -18.38 10.50
C VAL A 462 -3.01 -17.31 11.21
N PHE A 463 -4.26 -17.14 10.77
CA PHE A 463 -5.14 -16.08 11.26
C PHE A 463 -6.48 -16.65 11.72
N ALA A 464 -6.99 -16.13 12.83
CA ALA A 464 -8.33 -16.42 13.34
C ALA A 464 -9.11 -15.12 13.57
N ALA A 465 -10.36 -15.09 13.12
CA ALA A 465 -11.24 -13.94 13.24
C ALA A 465 -12.36 -14.25 14.25
N ARG A 466 -12.68 -13.27 15.10
CA ARG A 466 -13.82 -13.36 16.03
C ARG A 466 -15.11 -13.12 15.26
N THR A 467 -16.07 -14.00 15.42
CA THR A 467 -17.43 -13.93 14.85
C THR A 467 -18.46 -13.89 15.97
N ALA A 468 -19.75 -13.81 15.62
CA ALA A 468 -20.83 -13.83 16.62
C ALA A 468 -20.94 -15.18 17.36
N THR A 469 -20.41 -16.26 16.80
CA THR A 469 -20.55 -17.63 17.30
C THR A 469 -19.23 -18.24 17.80
N GLY A 470 -18.11 -17.49 17.75
CA GLY A 470 -16.80 -17.95 18.23
C GLY A 470 -15.66 -17.50 17.32
N TRP A 471 -14.61 -18.32 17.23
CA TRP A 471 -13.46 -18.08 16.35
C TRP A 471 -13.59 -18.85 15.03
N GLN A 472 -13.25 -18.20 13.93
CA GLN A 472 -13.09 -18.84 12.63
C GLN A 472 -11.64 -18.70 12.15
N VAL A 473 -10.98 -19.83 11.88
CA VAL A 473 -9.60 -19.86 11.36
C VAL A 473 -9.64 -19.79 9.83
N MET A 474 -8.80 -18.94 9.24
CA MET A 474 -8.67 -18.83 7.78
C MET A 474 -8.05 -20.12 7.22
N PRO A 475 -8.65 -20.83 6.25
CA PRO A 475 -8.07 -22.03 5.64
C PRO A 475 -6.92 -21.67 4.67
N GLY A 476 -5.83 -21.18 5.26
CA GLY A 476 -4.68 -20.58 4.59
C GLY A 476 -3.84 -19.76 5.57
N GLY A 477 -2.80 -19.12 5.07
CA GLY A 477 -1.88 -18.36 5.89
C GLY A 477 -0.81 -17.66 5.08
N PHE A 478 -0.02 -16.84 5.76
CA PHE A 478 1.12 -16.17 5.16
C PHE A 478 2.38 -17.02 5.39
N CYS A 479 2.81 -17.72 4.34
CA CYS A 479 4.01 -18.55 4.38
C CYS A 479 5.24 -17.74 3.95
N ARG A 480 6.34 -17.90 4.69
CA ARG A 480 7.65 -17.32 4.40
C ARG A 480 8.67 -18.43 4.33
N VAL A 481 9.47 -18.41 3.27
CA VAL A 481 10.43 -19.45 2.93
C VAL A 481 11.79 -18.81 2.78
N SER A 482 12.81 -19.34 3.45
CA SER A 482 14.16 -18.83 3.34
C SER A 482 14.80 -19.27 2.02
N GLU A 483 15.46 -18.36 1.31
CA GLU A 483 16.28 -18.69 0.14
C GLU A 483 17.62 -19.31 0.52
N ARG A 484 18.08 -19.05 1.75
CA ARG A 484 19.34 -19.56 2.31
C ARG A 484 19.12 -20.18 3.68
N GLU A 485 19.95 -21.15 4.04
CA GLU A 485 19.83 -21.88 5.31
C GLU A 485 20.13 -21.04 6.56
N ASP A 486 20.94 -19.98 6.40
CA ASP A 486 21.37 -19.09 7.48
C ASP A 486 20.37 -17.95 7.78
N VAL A 487 19.32 -17.81 6.97
CA VAL A 487 18.33 -16.75 7.13
C VAL A 487 17.09 -17.33 7.82
N ASP A 488 16.80 -16.85 9.02
CA ASP A 488 15.56 -17.18 9.74
C ASP A 488 14.34 -16.56 9.02
N PRO A 489 13.32 -17.37 8.62
CA PRO A 489 12.11 -16.89 7.94
C PRO A 489 11.06 -16.24 8.85
N ILE A 490 11.34 -16.00 10.14
CA ILE A 490 10.41 -15.32 11.07
C ILE A 490 10.06 -13.90 10.63
N GLU A 491 10.91 -13.20 9.88
CA GLU A 491 10.64 -11.83 9.40
C GLU A 491 10.91 -11.66 7.91
N MET A 492 10.16 -10.77 7.27
CA MET A 492 10.32 -10.48 5.85
C MET A 492 11.54 -9.59 5.61
N ARG A 493 12.51 -10.08 4.84
CA ARG A 493 13.76 -9.39 4.48
C ARG A 493 14.30 -9.91 3.15
N LEU A 494 15.37 -9.29 2.64
CA LEU A 494 16.11 -9.85 1.50
C LEU A 494 16.55 -11.28 1.81
N GLY A 495 16.39 -12.18 0.85
CA GLY A 495 16.65 -13.61 1.04
C GLY A 495 15.46 -14.41 1.58
N ILE A 496 14.28 -13.80 1.75
CA ILE A 496 13.03 -14.51 2.09
C ILE A 496 12.05 -14.37 0.92
N ARG A 497 11.48 -15.50 0.50
CA ARG A 497 10.35 -15.56 -0.43
C ARG A 497 9.05 -15.75 0.34
N SER A 498 7.96 -15.22 -0.20
CA SER A 498 6.63 -15.53 0.29
C SER A 498 6.05 -16.72 -0.47
N ALA A 499 5.30 -17.59 0.19
CA ALA A 499 4.52 -18.65 -0.46
C ALA A 499 3.04 -18.56 -0.04
N ASP A 500 2.16 -19.13 -0.86
CA ASP A 500 0.78 -19.39 -0.45
C ASP A 500 0.71 -20.67 0.41
N LEU A 501 -0.34 -20.80 1.21
CA LEU A 501 -0.67 -22.01 1.97
C LEU A 501 -1.98 -22.56 1.44
N TRP A 502 -1.95 -23.76 0.85
CA TRP A 502 -3.11 -24.47 0.34
C TRP A 502 -3.58 -25.51 1.33
N VAL A 503 -4.78 -25.28 1.88
CA VAL A 503 -5.51 -26.29 2.64
C VAL A 503 -6.38 -27.06 1.66
N LEU A 504 -6.20 -28.38 1.60
CA LEU A 504 -6.95 -29.22 0.67
C LEU A 504 -8.21 -29.78 1.33
N SER A 505 -9.31 -29.76 0.59
CA SER A 505 -10.55 -30.42 0.97
C SER A 505 -10.63 -31.84 0.40
N GLU A 506 -11.37 -32.71 1.09
CA GLU A 506 -11.69 -34.05 0.60
C GLU A 506 -12.72 -34.02 -0.54
N SER A 507 -13.52 -32.95 -0.61
CA SER A 507 -14.59 -32.77 -1.60
C SER A 507 -14.40 -31.49 -2.39
N PRO A 508 -15.00 -31.37 -3.59
CA PRO A 508 -15.01 -30.11 -4.33
C PRO A 508 -15.53 -28.96 -3.47
N VAL A 509 -14.76 -27.87 -3.42
CA VAL A 509 -15.10 -26.69 -2.63
C VAL A 509 -15.92 -25.74 -3.48
N GLU A 510 -17.15 -25.43 -3.06
CA GLU A 510 -17.96 -24.40 -3.70
C GLU A 510 -17.26 -23.03 -3.61
N ALA A 511 -17.54 -22.15 -4.56
CA ALA A 511 -16.97 -20.80 -4.57
C ALA A 511 -17.91 -19.82 -3.86
N PRO A 512 -17.81 -19.59 -2.54
CA PRO A 512 -18.57 -18.53 -1.92
C PRO A 512 -18.07 -17.18 -2.45
N LEU A 513 -18.98 -16.39 -3.00
CA LEU A 513 -18.73 -14.98 -3.27
C LEU A 513 -18.70 -14.22 -1.94
N ILE A 514 -17.85 -13.21 -1.83
CA ILE A 514 -17.94 -12.27 -0.69
C ILE A 514 -19.27 -11.53 -0.82
N GLY A 515 -20.20 -11.78 0.09
CA GLY A 515 -21.50 -11.15 0.06
C GLY A 515 -22.41 -11.69 1.16
N SER A 516 -23.14 -10.78 1.81
CA SER A 516 -24.19 -11.19 2.74
C SER A 516 -25.19 -12.12 2.03
N HIS A 517 -25.74 -13.09 2.75
CA HIS A 517 -26.90 -13.85 2.28
C HIS A 517 -28.13 -12.96 2.04
N ALA A 518 -28.14 -11.71 2.53
CA ALA A 518 -29.14 -10.70 2.19
C ALA A 518 -28.75 -9.96 0.91
N ALA A 519 -29.70 -9.85 -0.02
CA ALA A 519 -29.53 -9.04 -1.23
C ALA A 519 -29.07 -7.61 -0.86
N PRO A 520 -27.95 -7.12 -1.41
CA PRO A 520 -27.45 -5.80 -1.07
C PRO A 520 -28.48 -4.73 -1.45
N ARG A 521 -28.66 -3.72 -0.60
CA ARG A 521 -29.51 -2.57 -0.94
C ARG A 521 -28.90 -1.84 -2.13
N VAL A 522 -29.70 -1.57 -3.15
CA VAL A 522 -29.27 -0.78 -4.31
C VAL A 522 -28.83 0.61 -3.85
N ARG A 523 -27.57 0.96 -4.09
CA ARG A 523 -27.00 2.29 -3.84
C ARG A 523 -26.40 2.81 -5.14
N ARG A 524 -26.73 4.07 -5.48
CA ARG A 524 -26.17 4.77 -6.65
C ARG A 524 -24.98 5.66 -6.30
N VAL A 525 -24.75 5.92 -5.01
CA VAL A 525 -23.66 6.76 -4.51
C VAL A 525 -22.68 5.89 -3.73
N GLY A 526 -21.40 5.90 -4.14
CA GLY A 526 -20.33 5.02 -3.67
C GLY A 526 -19.74 5.35 -2.30
N GLY A 527 -20.57 5.81 -1.35
CA GLY A 527 -20.11 6.29 -0.04
C GLY A 527 -19.51 7.71 -0.10
N HIS A 528 -18.97 8.17 1.02
CA HIS A 528 -18.38 9.51 1.15
C HIS A 528 -16.87 9.48 0.87
N LEU A 529 -16.36 10.43 0.08
CA LEU A 529 -14.93 10.55 -0.19
C LEU A 529 -14.19 11.20 0.99
N PRO A 530 -13.17 10.54 1.58
CA PRO A 530 -12.30 11.16 2.57
C PRO A 530 -11.57 12.38 2.02
N SER A 531 -11.35 13.39 2.86
CA SER A 531 -10.79 14.69 2.44
C SER A 531 -9.38 14.56 1.87
N ARG A 532 -8.51 13.78 2.50
CA ARG A 532 -7.15 13.52 2.00
C ARG A 532 -7.14 12.73 0.69
N ALA A 533 -8.11 11.84 0.51
CA ALA A 533 -8.26 11.13 -0.76
C ALA A 533 -8.67 12.10 -1.88
N ALA A 534 -9.52 13.08 -1.57
CA ALA A 534 -9.88 14.14 -2.51
C ALA A 534 -8.68 15.06 -2.83
N ASP A 535 -7.88 15.42 -1.82
CA ASP A 535 -6.65 16.20 -1.97
C ASP A 535 -5.65 15.49 -2.90
N GLY A 536 -5.41 14.20 -2.66
CA GLY A 536 -4.56 13.38 -3.53
C GLY A 536 -5.06 13.30 -4.97
N LEU A 537 -6.38 13.23 -5.20
CA LEU A 537 -6.97 13.21 -6.55
C LEU A 537 -6.83 14.57 -7.24
N PHE A 538 -7.00 15.66 -6.50
CA PHE A 538 -6.80 17.02 -7.00
C PHE A 538 -5.34 17.23 -7.42
N TRP A 539 -4.38 16.89 -6.55
CA TRP A 539 -2.96 16.98 -6.88
C TRP A 539 -2.53 16.02 -7.98
N LEU A 540 -3.12 14.82 -8.06
CA LEU A 540 -2.89 13.92 -9.19
C LEU A 540 -3.22 14.63 -10.52
N GLY A 541 -4.40 15.26 -10.63
CA GLY A 541 -4.79 16.02 -11.80
C GLY A 541 -3.81 17.15 -12.13
N ARG A 542 -3.39 17.92 -11.12
CA ARG A 542 -2.40 19.00 -11.27
C ARG A 542 -1.04 18.51 -11.76
N TYR A 543 -0.48 17.47 -11.14
CA TYR A 543 0.83 16.95 -11.54
C TYR A 543 0.84 16.33 -12.93
N LEU A 544 -0.26 15.68 -13.34
CA LEU A 544 -0.40 15.19 -14.71
C LEU A 544 -0.40 16.36 -15.72
N GLU A 545 -1.10 17.46 -15.41
CA GLU A 545 -1.10 18.65 -16.26
C GLU A 545 0.25 19.36 -16.29
N ARG A 546 0.95 19.50 -15.16
CA ARG A 546 2.32 20.04 -15.11
C ARG A 546 3.28 19.20 -15.95
N THR A 547 3.15 17.88 -15.89
CA THR A 547 3.94 16.96 -16.72
C THR A 547 3.66 17.21 -18.20
N GLU A 548 2.39 17.35 -18.59
CA GLU A 548 2.00 17.67 -19.97
C GLU A 548 2.60 19.02 -20.42
N ALA A 549 2.49 20.05 -19.58
CA ALA A 549 2.99 21.39 -19.87
C ALA A 549 4.52 21.39 -20.10
N VAL A 550 5.29 20.76 -19.21
CA VAL A 550 6.75 20.64 -19.36
C VAL A 550 7.12 19.87 -20.64
N ILE A 551 6.44 18.76 -20.94
CA ILE A 551 6.67 18.00 -22.18
C ILE A 551 6.39 18.86 -23.42
N ARG A 552 5.31 19.66 -23.41
CA ARG A 552 4.98 20.57 -24.50
C ARG A 552 6.01 21.69 -24.66
N LEU A 553 6.51 22.26 -23.57
CA LEU A 553 7.60 23.24 -23.57
C LEU A 553 8.88 22.63 -24.17
N VAL A 554 9.23 21.39 -23.80
CA VAL A 554 10.36 20.66 -24.39
C VAL A 554 10.18 20.48 -25.89
N LEU A 555 9.01 20.00 -26.34
CA LEU A 555 8.74 19.82 -27.77
C LEU A 555 8.72 21.14 -28.54
N ALA A 556 8.22 22.23 -27.94
CA ALA A 556 8.25 23.56 -28.53
C ALA A 556 9.69 24.09 -28.63
N HIS A 557 10.54 23.84 -27.62
CA HIS A 557 11.94 24.24 -27.62
C HIS A 557 12.73 23.52 -28.71
N LEU A 558 12.57 22.19 -28.83
CA LEU A 558 13.22 21.39 -29.87
C LEU A 558 12.79 21.84 -31.29
N ARG A 559 11.50 22.13 -31.50
CA ARG A 559 10.99 22.64 -32.78
C ARG A 559 11.47 24.06 -33.09
N SER A 560 11.42 24.97 -32.12
CA SER A 560 11.84 26.36 -32.31
C SER A 560 13.31 26.47 -32.73
N VAL A 561 14.17 25.56 -32.26
CA VAL A 561 15.57 25.50 -32.67
C VAL A 561 15.72 24.93 -34.08
N GLY A 562 14.97 23.87 -34.41
CA GLY A 562 14.97 23.29 -35.76
C GLY A 562 14.49 24.28 -36.83
N ASP A 563 13.44 25.05 -36.54
CA ASP A 563 12.89 26.07 -37.45
C ASP A 563 13.86 27.25 -37.63
N ALA A 564 14.56 27.67 -36.57
CA ALA A 564 15.58 28.73 -36.64
C ALA A 564 16.77 28.34 -37.54
N VAL A 565 17.22 27.07 -37.47
CA VAL A 565 18.28 26.54 -38.34
C VAL A 565 17.84 26.47 -39.81
N GLY A 566 16.54 26.30 -40.09
CA GLY A 566 15.99 26.25 -41.44
C GLY A 566 15.69 27.62 -42.07
N ALA A 567 15.41 28.64 -41.26
CA ALA A 567 14.95 29.95 -41.73
C ALA A 567 16.02 31.04 -41.78
N ASP A 568 17.10 30.94 -40.99
CA ASP A 568 18.10 32.01 -40.85
C ASP A 568 19.49 31.58 -41.34
N ILE A 569 20.06 32.33 -42.29
CA ILE A 569 21.43 32.12 -42.80
C ILE A 569 22.47 32.47 -41.72
N SER A 570 22.07 33.20 -40.66
CA SER A 570 22.93 33.60 -39.53
C SER A 570 23.18 32.49 -38.49
N GLY A 571 22.31 31.47 -38.42
CA GLY A 571 22.41 30.37 -37.45
C GLY A 571 22.13 30.74 -35.99
N ALA A 572 21.48 31.87 -35.70
CA ALA A 572 21.20 32.31 -34.33
C ALA A 572 20.15 31.41 -33.62
N LEU A 573 20.56 30.71 -32.56
CA LEU A 573 19.73 29.79 -31.77
C LEU A 573 18.86 30.50 -30.70
N ASP A 574 19.07 31.79 -30.48
CA ASP A 574 18.45 32.59 -29.40
C ASP A 574 17.33 33.50 -29.93
N THR A 575 16.30 32.91 -30.53
CA THR A 575 15.10 33.67 -30.90
C THR A 575 14.34 34.11 -29.63
N PRO A 576 13.54 35.20 -29.67
CA PRO A 576 12.73 35.62 -28.52
C PRO A 576 11.84 34.50 -27.97
N ALA A 577 11.30 33.66 -28.86
CA ALA A 577 10.49 32.51 -28.47
C ALA A 577 11.33 31.42 -27.77
N ALA A 578 12.54 31.13 -28.26
CA ALA A 578 13.44 30.18 -27.63
C ALA A 578 13.90 30.64 -26.24
N LEU A 579 14.21 31.94 -26.08
CA LEU A 579 14.59 32.52 -24.80
C LEU A 579 13.44 32.47 -23.79
N ALA A 580 12.21 32.81 -24.20
CA ALA A 580 11.03 32.71 -23.35
C ALA A 580 10.74 31.26 -22.92
N LEU A 581 10.88 30.27 -23.80
CA LEU A 581 10.75 28.84 -23.45
C LEU A 581 11.77 28.41 -22.39
N ARG A 582 13.03 28.84 -22.52
CA ARG A 582 14.08 28.55 -21.55
C ARG A 582 13.82 29.21 -20.20
N ALA A 583 13.32 30.46 -20.21
CA ALA A 583 12.96 31.19 -18.99
C ALA A 583 11.86 30.46 -18.22
N ILE A 584 10.76 30.06 -18.87
CA ILE A 584 9.68 29.31 -18.21
C ILE A 584 10.19 28.00 -17.61
N LEU A 585 10.99 27.22 -18.38
CA LEU A 585 11.55 25.97 -17.89
C LEU A 585 12.47 26.17 -16.68
N TYR A 586 13.21 27.29 -16.64
CA TYR A 586 14.08 27.64 -15.52
C TYR A 586 13.26 28.09 -14.30
N ASP A 587 12.29 28.98 -14.49
CA ASP A 587 11.43 29.51 -13.42
C ASP A 587 10.58 28.41 -12.77
N TRP A 588 10.15 27.43 -13.55
CA TRP A 588 9.46 26.24 -13.05
C TRP A 588 10.40 25.25 -12.35
N GLY A 589 11.72 25.47 -12.39
CA GLY A 589 12.72 24.57 -11.81
C GLY A 589 12.85 23.25 -12.56
N ALA A 590 12.52 23.22 -13.86
CA ALA A 590 12.66 22.06 -14.72
C ALA A 590 14.09 21.88 -15.26
N ILE A 591 14.89 22.95 -15.30
CA ILE A 591 16.28 22.97 -15.77
C ILE A 591 17.19 23.70 -14.77
N GLY A 592 18.48 23.36 -14.73
CA GLY A 592 19.43 23.99 -13.81
C GLY A 592 20.02 25.31 -14.31
N ALA A 593 20.04 25.53 -15.64
CA ALA A 593 20.57 26.73 -16.27
C ALA A 593 19.96 26.95 -17.67
N THR A 594 19.89 28.19 -18.12
CA THR A 594 19.26 28.59 -19.39
C THR A 594 20.22 28.53 -20.60
N ASP A 595 21.52 28.49 -20.37
CA ASP A 595 22.58 28.52 -21.40
C ASP A 595 23.04 27.11 -21.84
N LEU A 596 22.32 26.07 -21.43
CA LEU A 596 22.62 24.69 -21.78
C LEU A 596 22.37 24.41 -23.27
N PRO A 597 23.12 23.48 -23.89
CA PRO A 597 22.82 22.99 -25.23
C PRO A 597 21.38 22.45 -25.32
N THR A 598 20.70 22.71 -26.44
CA THR A 598 19.28 22.35 -26.69
C THR A 598 18.93 20.92 -26.26
N ALA A 599 19.70 19.93 -26.70
CA ALA A 599 19.50 18.53 -26.32
C ALA A 599 19.65 18.30 -24.81
N ARG A 600 20.63 18.93 -24.17
CA ARG A 600 20.88 18.77 -22.73
C ARG A 600 19.78 19.43 -21.90
N LEU A 601 19.35 20.63 -22.29
CA LEU A 601 18.25 21.34 -21.66
C LEU A 601 16.95 20.53 -21.73
N ALA A 602 16.61 20.02 -22.92
CA ALA A 602 15.47 19.15 -23.12
C ALA A 602 15.55 17.85 -22.29
N GLN A 603 16.75 17.26 -22.18
CA GLN A 603 16.99 16.08 -21.35
C GLN A 603 16.81 16.36 -19.85
N GLU A 604 17.28 17.51 -19.36
CA GLU A 604 17.12 17.91 -17.95
C GLU A 604 15.65 18.16 -17.61
N ALA A 605 14.95 18.92 -18.44
CA ALA A 605 13.52 19.17 -18.28
C ALA A 605 12.68 17.88 -18.27
N LEU A 606 13.05 16.89 -19.09
CA LEU A 606 12.32 15.63 -19.16
C LEU A 606 12.67 14.69 -17.99
N THR A 607 13.95 14.61 -17.58
CA THR A 607 14.46 13.47 -16.78
C THR A 607 15.22 13.82 -15.49
N GLY A 608 15.38 15.11 -15.18
CA GLY A 608 16.10 15.62 -14.01
C GLY A 608 15.57 15.04 -12.70
N ARG A 609 16.43 14.37 -11.93
CA ARG A 609 16.07 13.74 -10.64
C ARG A 609 15.99 14.74 -9.49
N GLU A 610 16.96 15.64 -9.45
CA GLU A 610 17.12 16.67 -8.41
C GLU A 610 16.33 17.95 -8.72
N LEU A 611 15.71 18.02 -9.91
CA LEU A 611 14.96 19.17 -10.39
C LEU A 611 13.47 18.96 -10.12
N TYR A 612 12.91 19.71 -9.19
CA TYR A 612 11.54 19.54 -8.71
C TYR A 612 10.47 19.85 -9.77
N GLY A 613 10.82 20.65 -10.79
CA GLY A 613 9.96 21.03 -11.91
C GLY A 613 10.07 20.14 -13.15
N SER A 614 10.94 19.11 -13.12
CA SER A 614 11.08 18.22 -14.28
C SER A 614 9.82 17.39 -14.50
N ALA A 615 9.56 16.98 -15.75
CA ALA A 615 8.45 16.09 -16.08
C ALA A 615 8.52 14.78 -15.25
N ARG A 616 9.74 14.28 -15.02
CA ARG A 616 9.99 13.13 -14.14
C ARG A 616 9.56 13.39 -12.70
N ALA A 617 9.94 14.53 -12.10
CA ALA A 617 9.61 14.85 -10.72
C ALA A 617 8.10 14.98 -10.52
N HIS A 618 7.42 15.61 -11.47
CA HIS A 618 5.96 15.71 -11.49
C HIS A 618 5.28 14.34 -11.61
N ILE A 619 5.74 13.47 -12.52
CA ILE A 619 5.11 12.14 -12.65
C ILE A 619 5.39 11.24 -11.44
N VAL A 620 6.54 11.37 -10.79
CA VAL A 620 6.82 10.67 -9.53
C VAL A 620 5.86 11.15 -8.44
N SER A 621 5.56 12.46 -8.39
CA SER A 621 4.59 13.04 -7.47
C SER A 621 3.15 12.60 -7.78
N ALA A 622 2.79 12.56 -9.07
CA ALA A 622 1.52 11.99 -9.53
C ALA A 622 1.39 10.52 -9.11
N ARG A 623 2.43 9.70 -9.28
CA ARG A 623 2.43 8.30 -8.83
C ARG A 623 2.28 8.15 -7.33
N ARG A 624 2.92 9.01 -6.52
CA ARG A 624 2.77 8.98 -5.05
C ARG A 624 1.30 9.23 -4.65
N ASN A 625 0.67 10.24 -5.23
CA ASN A 625 -0.75 10.54 -4.99
C ASN A 625 -1.65 9.40 -5.49
N ALA A 626 -1.39 8.87 -6.69
CA ALA A 626 -2.11 7.74 -7.25
C ALA A 626 -1.97 6.46 -6.38
N ALA A 627 -0.81 6.22 -5.77
CA ALA A 627 -0.56 5.07 -4.90
C ALA A 627 -1.44 5.09 -3.65
N ALA A 628 -1.64 6.27 -3.05
CA ALA A 628 -2.56 6.47 -1.94
C ALA A 628 -4.03 6.14 -2.32
N LEU A 629 -4.33 6.18 -3.62
CA LEU A 629 -5.67 6.08 -4.20
C LEU A 629 -5.86 4.82 -5.05
N ARG A 630 -4.99 3.81 -4.88
CA ARG A 630 -4.96 2.58 -5.69
C ARG A 630 -6.33 1.90 -5.85
N ALA A 631 -7.20 1.99 -4.84
CA ALA A 631 -8.53 1.41 -4.89
C ALA A 631 -9.50 2.10 -5.88
N ARG A 632 -9.14 3.28 -6.41
CA ARG A 632 -10.01 4.13 -7.24
C ARG A 632 -9.51 4.29 -8.68
N LEU A 633 -8.30 3.84 -8.98
CA LEU A 633 -7.77 3.82 -10.35
C LEU A 633 -7.94 2.42 -10.95
N SER A 634 -8.26 2.36 -12.24
CA SER A 634 -8.27 1.09 -12.97
C SER A 634 -6.86 0.50 -13.05
N GLY A 635 -6.75 -0.83 -13.13
CA GLY A 635 -5.46 -1.50 -13.30
C GLY A 635 -4.73 -1.04 -14.58
N GLU A 636 -5.48 -0.67 -15.62
CA GLU A 636 -4.93 -0.12 -16.86
C GLU A 636 -4.37 1.28 -16.68
N ALA A 637 -5.09 2.18 -16.00
CA ALA A 637 -4.59 3.52 -15.69
C ALA A 637 -3.31 3.45 -14.87
N TRP A 638 -3.23 2.51 -13.92
CA TRP A 638 -2.02 2.28 -13.13
C TRP A 638 -0.83 1.83 -14.00
N ARG A 639 -1.07 0.92 -14.95
CA ARG A 639 -0.02 0.45 -15.87
C ARG A 639 0.50 1.58 -16.76
N VAL A 640 -0.41 2.35 -17.38
CA VAL A 640 -0.03 3.50 -18.21
C VAL A 640 0.78 4.52 -17.40
N LEU A 641 0.42 4.76 -16.13
CA LEU A 641 1.19 5.62 -15.23
C LEU A 641 2.60 5.07 -14.95
N ALA A 642 2.76 3.77 -14.80
CA ALA A 642 4.07 3.13 -14.65
C ALA A 642 4.91 3.24 -15.93
N ASP A 643 4.34 2.96 -17.09
CA ASP A 643 5.00 3.04 -18.41
C ASP A 643 5.42 4.49 -18.75
N LEU A 644 4.63 5.47 -18.31
CA LEU A 644 4.93 6.89 -18.46
C LEU A 644 6.19 7.28 -17.66
N ILE A 645 6.35 6.77 -16.45
CA ILE A 645 7.55 7.00 -15.63
C ILE A 645 8.79 6.43 -16.30
N GLU A 646 8.70 5.23 -16.88
CA GLU A 646 9.80 4.65 -17.65
C GLU A 646 10.15 5.50 -18.87
N SER A 647 9.14 6.04 -19.56
CA SER A 647 9.34 6.88 -20.75
C SER A 647 10.09 8.18 -20.45
N VAL A 648 9.91 8.75 -19.26
CA VAL A 648 10.61 9.94 -18.76
C VAL A 648 11.77 9.61 -17.81
N SER A 649 12.16 8.34 -17.70
CA SER A 649 13.34 7.90 -16.97
C SER A 649 14.47 7.59 -17.95
N LEU A 650 15.49 8.45 -17.96
CA LEU A 650 16.73 8.20 -18.69
C LEU A 650 17.88 7.93 -17.73
N ASP A 651 18.88 7.23 -18.27
CA ASP A 651 20.22 7.28 -17.72
C ASP A 651 20.76 8.71 -17.90
N THR A 652 20.95 9.41 -16.78
CA THR A 652 21.39 10.81 -16.77
C THR A 652 22.83 10.98 -17.22
N GLU A 653 23.61 9.89 -17.24
CA GLU A 653 25.02 9.87 -17.65
C GLU A 653 25.18 9.69 -19.18
N ARG A 654 24.12 9.26 -19.88
CA ARG A 654 24.13 9.10 -21.34
C ARG A 654 23.57 10.35 -22.03
N THR A 655 24.27 10.82 -23.05
CA THR A 655 23.79 11.88 -23.94
C THR A 655 22.86 11.31 -25.02
N PHE A 656 21.71 11.96 -25.22
CA PHE A 656 20.73 11.60 -26.25
C PHE A 656 20.63 12.70 -27.30
N THR A 657 20.28 12.31 -28.53
CA THR A 657 20.05 13.29 -29.61
C THR A 657 18.69 13.97 -29.46
N GLU A 658 18.52 15.14 -30.07
CA GLU A 658 17.25 15.89 -30.05
C GLU A 658 16.06 15.05 -30.55
N SER A 659 16.25 14.29 -31.64
CA SER A 659 15.23 13.37 -32.16
C SER A 659 14.86 12.24 -31.19
N GLN A 660 15.85 11.68 -30.47
CA GLN A 660 15.59 10.65 -29.46
C GLN A 660 14.80 11.21 -28.27
N ILE A 661 15.08 12.45 -27.87
CA ILE A 661 14.37 13.14 -26.79
C ILE A 661 12.95 13.48 -27.24
N ALA A 662 12.79 14.04 -28.45
CA ALA A 662 11.47 14.35 -29.03
C ALA A 662 10.57 13.11 -29.10
N GLY A 663 11.06 11.99 -29.65
CA GLY A 663 10.27 10.76 -29.76
C GLY A 663 9.85 10.18 -28.40
N ARG A 664 10.62 10.41 -27.33
CA ARG A 664 10.24 10.04 -25.95
C ARG A 664 9.21 10.99 -25.38
N ALA A 665 9.39 12.30 -25.57
CA ALA A 665 8.43 13.32 -25.15
C ALA A 665 7.06 13.12 -25.83
N GLU A 666 7.03 12.80 -27.13
CA GLU A 666 5.79 12.47 -27.86
C GLU A 666 5.12 11.19 -27.37
N ARG A 667 5.90 10.16 -27.05
CA ARG A 667 5.38 8.92 -26.44
C ARG A 667 4.77 9.20 -25.06
N ALA A 668 5.46 9.97 -24.23
CA ALA A 668 4.99 10.37 -22.92
C ALA A 668 3.69 11.20 -23.02
N LEU A 669 3.61 12.11 -23.99
CA LEU A 669 2.39 12.87 -24.26
C LEU A 669 1.22 11.97 -24.70
N SER A 670 1.49 10.97 -25.54
CA SER A 670 0.49 9.97 -25.96
C SER A 670 0.00 9.13 -24.79
N GLN A 671 0.89 8.75 -23.86
CA GLN A 671 0.54 8.03 -22.63
C GLN A 671 -0.29 8.90 -21.67
N LEU A 672 0.01 10.21 -21.54
CA LEU A 672 -0.82 11.14 -20.77
C LEU A 672 -2.23 11.26 -21.35
N ALA A 673 -2.36 11.34 -22.69
CA ALA A 673 -3.65 11.34 -23.35
C ALA A 673 -4.42 10.03 -23.11
N ALA A 674 -3.73 8.88 -23.19
CA ALA A 674 -4.31 7.57 -22.88
C ALA A 674 -4.79 7.50 -21.42
N LEU A 675 -4.00 8.01 -20.47
CA LEU A 675 -4.37 8.06 -19.05
C LEU A 675 -5.60 8.93 -18.81
N SER A 676 -5.69 10.08 -19.49
CA SER A 676 -6.87 10.95 -19.43
C SER A 676 -8.11 10.24 -20.00
N GLY A 677 -7.97 9.53 -21.12
CA GLY A 677 -9.06 8.75 -21.71
C GLY A 677 -9.53 7.62 -20.78
N LEU A 678 -8.60 6.83 -20.24
CA LEU A 678 -8.91 5.77 -19.28
C LEU A 678 -9.57 6.31 -18.01
N THR A 679 -9.18 7.48 -17.54
CA THR A 679 -9.83 8.13 -16.39
C THR A 679 -11.26 8.56 -16.74
N HIS A 680 -11.51 9.02 -17.97
CA HIS A 680 -12.84 9.43 -18.41
C HIS A 680 -13.81 8.24 -18.60
N GLU A 681 -13.30 7.11 -19.11
CA GLU A 681 -14.09 5.92 -19.42
C GLU A 681 -14.28 5.00 -18.19
N ASN A 682 -13.24 4.79 -17.38
CA ASN A 682 -13.24 3.74 -16.35
C ASN A 682 -13.51 4.24 -14.93
N MET A 683 -13.48 5.56 -14.69
CA MET A 683 -13.75 6.12 -13.36
C MET A 683 -15.23 6.47 -13.20
N SER A 684 -15.84 6.03 -12.09
CA SER A 684 -17.21 6.44 -11.75
C SER A 684 -17.30 7.95 -11.62
N ARG A 685 -18.37 8.57 -12.15
CA ARG A 685 -18.65 10.02 -12.06
C ARG A 685 -19.17 10.45 -10.69
N ALA A 686 -18.50 9.99 -9.65
CA ALA A 686 -18.69 10.38 -8.26
C ALA A 686 -17.68 11.48 -7.87
N GLU A 687 -17.77 11.97 -6.62
CA GLU A 687 -16.94 13.05 -6.06
C GLU A 687 -15.46 12.99 -6.49
N GLY A 688 -14.85 11.80 -6.46
CA GLY A 688 -13.44 11.63 -6.79
C GLY A 688 -13.05 12.03 -8.22
N TRP A 689 -13.93 11.78 -9.20
CA TRP A 689 -13.68 12.14 -10.60
C TRP A 689 -13.63 13.66 -10.79
N HIS A 690 -14.52 14.38 -10.09
CA HIS A 690 -14.56 15.84 -10.12
C HIS A 690 -13.25 16.45 -9.60
N PHE A 691 -12.63 15.88 -8.56
CA PHE A 691 -11.36 16.40 -8.04
C PHE A 691 -10.19 16.22 -9.01
N VAL A 692 -10.08 15.07 -9.70
CA VAL A 692 -9.05 14.87 -10.73
C VAL A 692 -9.22 15.88 -11.86
N GLU A 693 -10.44 16.07 -12.34
CA GLU A 693 -10.73 17.05 -13.39
C GLU A 693 -10.47 18.47 -12.90
N LEU A 694 -10.94 18.87 -11.71
CA LEU A 694 -10.68 20.20 -11.15
C LEU A 694 -9.19 20.51 -11.09
N GLY A 695 -8.37 19.58 -10.59
CA GLY A 695 -6.92 19.75 -10.54
C GLY A 695 -6.33 20.01 -11.92
N ARG A 696 -6.69 19.18 -12.91
CA ARG A 696 -6.22 19.32 -14.28
C ARG A 696 -6.66 20.63 -14.94
N ARG A 697 -7.93 21.01 -14.76
CA ARG A 697 -8.50 22.23 -15.37
C ARG A 697 -7.92 23.50 -14.77
N VAL A 698 -7.78 23.55 -13.45
CA VAL A 698 -7.19 24.69 -12.74
C VAL A 698 -5.72 24.85 -13.14
N GLU A 699 -4.93 23.78 -13.11
CA GLU A 699 -3.52 23.84 -13.52
C GLU A 699 -3.37 24.24 -14.99
N ARG A 700 -4.21 23.73 -15.88
CA ARG A 700 -4.16 24.10 -17.31
C ARG A 700 -4.45 25.58 -17.51
N ALA A 701 -5.45 26.12 -16.81
CA ALA A 701 -5.80 27.52 -16.89
C ALA A 701 -4.63 28.41 -16.43
N ILE A 702 -4.01 28.06 -15.29
CA ILE A 702 -2.82 28.75 -14.77
C ILE A 702 -1.67 28.71 -15.79
N ASN A 703 -1.30 27.52 -16.27
CA ASN A 703 -0.22 27.37 -17.27
C ASN A 703 -0.51 28.18 -18.54
N THR A 704 -1.78 28.24 -18.96
CA THR A 704 -2.19 29.00 -20.15
C THR A 704 -2.07 30.51 -19.93
N CYS A 705 -2.35 31.02 -18.73
CA CYS A 705 -2.04 32.42 -18.36
C CYS A 705 -0.55 32.68 -18.47
N THR A 706 0.30 31.83 -17.88
CA THR A 706 1.75 31.97 -17.95
C THR A 706 2.24 31.97 -19.41
N PHE A 707 1.74 31.05 -20.24
CA PHE A 707 2.08 31.02 -21.67
C PHE A 707 1.61 32.27 -22.41
N ALA A 708 0.42 32.78 -22.12
CA ALA A 708 -0.09 34.00 -22.75
C ALA A 708 0.76 35.22 -22.36
N LEU A 709 1.19 35.33 -21.10
CA LEU A 709 2.10 36.38 -20.62
C LEU A 709 3.44 36.36 -21.38
N SER A 710 3.98 35.18 -21.68
CA SER A 710 5.27 35.05 -22.37
C SER A 710 5.18 35.14 -23.90
N PHE A 711 4.13 34.58 -24.51
CA PHE A 711 4.06 34.35 -25.95
C PHE A 711 2.97 35.13 -26.68
N ALA A 712 2.03 35.74 -25.95
CA ALA A 712 0.95 36.56 -26.48
C ALA A 712 0.84 37.90 -25.72
N ASN A 713 1.97 38.49 -25.33
CA ASN A 713 2.05 39.88 -24.86
C ASN A 713 2.00 40.88 -26.04
N ASP A 714 1.93 42.18 -25.74
CA ASP A 714 1.79 43.23 -26.76
C ASP A 714 3.02 43.36 -27.67
N GLU A 715 4.17 42.80 -27.24
CA GLU A 715 5.42 42.76 -28.00
C GLU A 715 5.65 41.40 -28.71
N ALA A 716 4.64 40.52 -28.71
CA ALA A 716 4.78 39.16 -29.21
C ALA A 716 5.08 39.12 -30.72
N THR A 717 6.18 38.47 -31.08
CA THR A 717 6.52 38.21 -32.48
C THR A 717 5.65 37.11 -33.07
N PRO A 718 5.50 37.02 -34.41
CA PRO A 718 4.78 35.91 -35.04
C PRO A 718 5.28 34.52 -34.63
N GLY A 719 6.60 34.40 -34.34
CA GLY A 719 7.18 33.17 -33.80
C GLY A 719 6.69 32.84 -32.39
N CYS A 720 6.57 33.85 -31.52
CA CYS A 720 5.99 33.68 -30.18
C CYS A 720 4.52 33.24 -30.27
N LEU A 721 3.73 33.88 -31.12
CA LEU A 721 2.34 33.51 -31.35
C LEU A 721 2.21 32.08 -31.91
N GLY A 722 3.12 31.66 -32.78
CA GLY A 722 3.21 30.28 -33.27
C GLY A 722 3.50 29.26 -32.16
N VAL A 723 4.38 29.61 -31.22
CA VAL A 723 4.64 28.81 -30.01
C VAL A 723 3.42 28.75 -29.10
N MET A 724 2.72 29.87 -28.88
CA MET A 724 1.48 29.89 -28.09
C MET A 724 0.43 28.92 -28.65
N LEU A 725 0.20 28.97 -29.97
CA LEU A 725 -0.71 28.05 -30.66
C LEU A 725 -0.25 26.59 -30.57
N SER A 726 1.07 26.32 -30.54
CA SER A 726 1.63 24.97 -30.38
C SER A 726 1.41 24.41 -28.97
N LEU A 727 1.70 25.21 -27.94
CA LEU A 727 1.50 24.84 -26.53
C LEU A 727 0.02 24.55 -26.25
N CYS A 728 -0.88 25.34 -26.84
CA CYS A 728 -2.33 25.14 -26.75
C CYS A 728 -2.91 24.18 -27.82
N ASP A 729 -2.09 23.54 -28.66
CA ASP A 729 -2.51 22.62 -29.75
C ASP A 729 -3.69 23.17 -30.58
N SER A 730 -3.58 24.46 -30.87
CA SER A 730 -4.61 25.25 -31.55
C SER A 730 -4.18 25.64 -32.97
N GLN A 731 -3.02 25.16 -33.46
CA GLN A 731 -2.50 25.49 -34.78
C GLN A 731 -3.47 25.13 -35.92
N ILE A 732 -4.05 23.92 -35.89
CA ILE A 732 -5.00 23.46 -36.91
C ILE A 732 -6.29 24.29 -36.86
N SER A 733 -6.82 24.52 -35.66
CA SER A 733 -8.04 25.31 -35.45
C SER A 733 -7.86 26.76 -35.89
N TYR A 734 -6.71 27.35 -35.56
CA TYR A 734 -6.34 28.70 -35.98
C TYR A 734 -6.24 28.79 -37.51
N GLY A 735 -5.47 27.90 -38.15
CA GLY A 735 -5.29 27.92 -39.61
C GLY A 735 -6.58 27.70 -40.40
N ARG A 736 -7.58 27.02 -39.81
CA ARG A 736 -8.93 26.90 -40.41
C ARG A 736 -9.75 28.20 -40.33
N ARG A 737 -9.62 28.97 -39.25
CA ARG A 737 -10.38 30.22 -39.04
C ARG A 737 -9.69 31.43 -39.67
N TYR A 738 -8.37 31.44 -39.65
CA TYR A 738 -7.53 32.57 -40.07
C TYR A 738 -6.52 32.08 -41.12
N MET A 739 -6.73 32.48 -42.37
CA MET A 739 -5.89 32.11 -43.52
C MET A 739 -4.58 32.91 -43.62
N GLN A 740 -4.40 33.93 -42.78
CA GLN A 740 -3.21 34.79 -42.72
C GLN A 740 -2.27 34.35 -41.59
N GLY A 741 -1.09 34.98 -41.49
CA GLY A 741 -0.12 34.72 -40.41
C GLY A 741 -0.70 34.91 -39.00
N ALA A 742 0.00 34.39 -37.99
CA ALA A 742 -0.42 34.51 -36.60
C ALA A 742 -0.47 36.00 -36.18
N ALA A 743 -1.62 36.45 -35.70
CA ALA A 743 -1.88 37.80 -35.23
C ALA A 743 -2.31 37.78 -33.76
N LEU A 744 -1.97 38.81 -33.00
CA LEU A 744 -2.09 38.83 -31.54
C LEU A 744 -3.52 38.60 -31.06
N ASP A 745 -4.47 39.45 -31.46
CA ASP A 745 -5.86 39.37 -30.97
C ASP A 745 -6.56 38.06 -31.36
N PRO A 746 -6.45 37.55 -32.61
CA PRO A 746 -6.98 36.24 -32.97
C PRO A 746 -6.39 35.07 -32.15
N VAL A 747 -5.10 35.16 -31.78
CA VAL A 747 -4.45 34.15 -30.93
C VAL A 747 -4.94 34.28 -29.49
N ARG A 748 -4.99 35.50 -28.93
CA ARG A 748 -5.54 35.78 -27.59
C ARG A 748 -6.98 35.30 -27.48
N ASP A 749 -7.84 35.64 -28.42
CA ASP A 749 -9.23 35.17 -28.47
C ASP A 749 -9.32 33.64 -28.42
N MET A 750 -8.57 32.95 -29.30
CA MET A 750 -8.57 31.49 -29.41
C MET A 750 -8.10 30.78 -28.12
N VAL A 751 -7.10 31.31 -27.43
CA VAL A 751 -6.48 30.64 -26.26
C VAL A 751 -7.03 31.13 -24.92
N LEU A 752 -7.65 32.31 -24.87
CA LEU A 752 -8.21 32.85 -23.64
C LEU A 752 -9.74 32.73 -23.61
N LEU A 753 -10.42 33.11 -24.70
CA LEU A 753 -11.85 33.41 -24.68
C LEU A 753 -12.73 32.39 -25.43
N ASP A 754 -12.18 31.63 -26.38
CA ASP A 754 -12.97 30.69 -27.19
C ASP A 754 -13.55 29.53 -26.35
N PRO A 755 -14.86 29.48 -26.09
CA PRO A 755 -15.47 28.42 -25.27
C PRO A 755 -15.53 27.07 -26.00
N TYR A 756 -15.23 27.01 -27.29
CA TYR A 756 -15.20 25.77 -28.07
C TYR A 756 -13.80 25.14 -28.14
N ASN A 757 -12.77 25.85 -27.68
CA ASN A 757 -11.42 25.33 -27.62
C ASN A 757 -11.17 24.63 -26.27
N PRO A 758 -10.96 23.30 -26.21
CA PRO A 758 -10.77 22.57 -24.95
C PRO A 758 -9.52 22.97 -24.16
N ARG A 759 -8.65 23.79 -24.73
CA ARG A 759 -7.43 24.32 -24.12
C ARG A 759 -7.57 25.76 -23.66
N SER A 760 -8.62 26.48 -24.07
CA SER A 760 -8.78 27.88 -23.69
C SER A 760 -9.09 28.03 -22.20
N ILE A 761 -8.79 29.21 -21.66
CA ILE A 761 -9.10 29.54 -20.27
C ILE A 761 -10.62 29.59 -20.05
N ALA A 762 -11.39 30.17 -20.98
CA ALA A 762 -12.85 30.19 -20.93
C ALA A 762 -13.46 28.78 -20.83
N PHE A 763 -12.98 27.83 -21.65
CA PHE A 763 -13.42 26.43 -21.54
C PHE A 763 -13.06 25.82 -20.18
N GLN A 764 -11.84 26.07 -19.69
CA GLN A 764 -11.43 25.56 -18.39
C GLN A 764 -12.30 26.13 -17.27
N ALA A 765 -12.56 27.44 -17.27
CA ALA A 765 -13.37 28.12 -16.27
C ALA A 765 -14.81 27.59 -16.24
N GLU A 766 -15.42 27.35 -17.41
CA GLU A 766 -16.75 26.75 -17.51
C GLU A 766 -16.77 25.30 -17.01
N ALA A 767 -15.74 24.51 -17.32
CA ALA A 767 -15.62 23.15 -16.80
C ALA A 767 -15.42 23.15 -15.28
N ILE A 768 -14.58 24.04 -14.73
CA ILE A 768 -14.34 24.19 -13.29
C ILE A 768 -15.65 24.51 -12.57
N ALA A 769 -16.41 25.49 -13.05
CA ALA A 769 -17.70 25.86 -12.46
C ALA A 769 -18.66 24.66 -12.41
N ARG A 770 -18.81 23.92 -13.52
CA ARG A 770 -19.65 22.72 -13.57
C ARG A 770 -19.21 21.65 -12.57
N HIS A 771 -17.92 21.35 -12.50
CA HIS A 771 -17.42 20.36 -11.54
C HIS A 771 -17.63 20.79 -10.09
N LEU A 772 -17.52 22.10 -9.78
CA LEU A 772 -17.77 22.62 -8.44
C LEU A 772 -19.24 22.52 -8.05
N ASP A 773 -20.16 22.72 -8.99
CA ASP A 773 -21.61 22.62 -8.74
C ASP A 773 -22.05 21.20 -8.40
N ASP A 774 -21.42 20.19 -8.99
CA ASP A 774 -21.68 18.76 -8.74
C ASP A 774 -21.10 18.23 -7.42
N LEU A 775 -20.27 19.02 -6.72
CA LEU A 775 -19.72 18.66 -5.42
C LEU A 775 -20.68 18.99 -4.26
N PRO A 776 -20.59 18.29 -3.11
CA PRO A 776 -21.47 18.55 -1.97
C PRO A 776 -21.17 19.90 -1.29
N ALA A 777 -22.21 20.65 -0.98
CA ALA A 777 -22.14 21.85 -0.13
C ALA A 777 -22.18 21.48 1.37
N LEU A 778 -21.56 22.29 2.24
CA LEU A 778 -21.62 22.09 3.70
C LEU A 778 -22.96 22.53 4.30
N SER A 779 -23.56 23.57 3.71
CA SER A 779 -24.85 24.15 4.07
C SER A 779 -25.83 23.99 2.91
N ALA A 780 -27.11 23.80 3.22
CA ALA A 780 -28.19 23.83 2.23
C ALA A 780 -29.00 25.13 2.30
N ASP A 781 -28.38 26.23 2.74
CA ASP A 781 -28.95 27.59 2.77
C ASP A 781 -29.11 28.22 1.37
N GLY A 782 -28.56 27.59 0.33
CA GLY A 782 -28.60 28.07 -1.05
C GLY A 782 -27.59 29.19 -1.34
N ILE A 783 -26.73 29.55 -0.39
CA ILE A 783 -25.71 30.59 -0.56
C ILE A 783 -24.46 29.94 -1.18
N PRO A 784 -23.98 30.41 -2.34
CA PRO A 784 -22.77 29.84 -2.95
C PRO A 784 -21.54 30.06 -2.06
N GLU A 785 -20.80 28.99 -1.81
CA GLU A 785 -19.56 29.02 -1.01
C GLU A 785 -18.47 29.91 -1.66
N PRO A 786 -17.48 30.41 -0.89
CA PRO A 786 -16.51 31.41 -1.38
C PRO A 786 -15.77 31.03 -2.68
N HIS A 787 -15.30 29.78 -2.79
CA HIS A 787 -14.61 29.27 -3.99
C HIS A 787 -15.55 29.18 -5.19
N ARG A 788 -16.83 28.84 -4.99
CA ARG A 788 -17.83 28.86 -6.08
C ARG A 788 -18.07 30.28 -6.59
N ARG A 789 -18.18 31.25 -5.69
CA ARG A 789 -18.33 32.68 -6.08
C ARG A 789 -17.13 33.19 -6.86
N LEU A 790 -15.91 32.79 -6.49
CA LEU A 790 -14.70 33.15 -7.22
C LEU A 790 -14.68 32.52 -8.62
N ALA A 791 -15.02 31.23 -8.75
CA ALA A 791 -15.14 30.57 -10.04
C ALA A 791 -16.19 31.25 -10.96
N SER A 792 -17.34 31.63 -10.41
CA SER A 792 -18.36 32.38 -11.16
C SER A 792 -17.87 33.76 -11.61
N ARG A 793 -17.06 34.45 -10.79
CA ARG A 793 -16.48 35.76 -11.15
C ARG A 793 -15.49 35.63 -12.31
N ILE A 794 -14.57 34.67 -12.23
CA ILE A 794 -13.59 34.38 -13.30
C ILE A 794 -14.32 34.07 -14.61
N LEU A 795 -15.34 33.21 -14.55
CA LEU A 795 -16.14 32.86 -15.73
C LEU A 795 -16.90 34.07 -16.31
N ALA A 796 -17.46 34.92 -15.46
CA ALA A 796 -18.15 36.13 -15.90
C ALA A 796 -17.19 37.10 -16.60
N GLU A 797 -16.00 37.30 -16.04
CA GLU A 797 -14.95 38.13 -16.63
C GLU A 797 -14.58 37.66 -18.04
N LEU A 798 -14.28 36.37 -18.19
CA LEU A 798 -13.91 35.75 -19.48
C LEU A 798 -15.04 35.81 -20.52
N ARG A 799 -16.30 35.70 -20.10
CA ARG A 799 -17.46 35.78 -21.02
C ARG A 799 -17.77 37.19 -21.50
N SER A 800 -17.35 38.21 -20.73
CA SER A 800 -17.62 39.61 -21.02
C SER A 800 -16.45 40.37 -21.64
N GLY A 801 -15.24 39.80 -21.59
CA GLY A 801 -14.02 40.46 -22.07
C GLY A 801 -13.80 40.29 -23.57
N GLU A 802 -13.05 41.22 -24.15
CA GLU A 802 -12.54 41.16 -25.52
C GLU A 802 -11.05 40.82 -25.52
N ALA A 803 -10.51 40.29 -26.62
CA ALA A 803 -9.10 39.86 -26.69
C ALA A 803 -8.09 40.98 -26.35
N ALA A 804 -8.42 42.22 -26.72
CA ALA A 804 -7.60 43.40 -26.43
C ALA A 804 -7.58 43.78 -24.94
N ASP A 805 -8.55 43.32 -24.15
CA ASP A 805 -8.64 43.63 -22.73
C ASP A 805 -7.62 42.86 -21.87
N PHE A 806 -7.08 41.75 -22.38
CA PHE A 806 -6.20 40.84 -21.64
C PHE A 806 -4.73 41.21 -21.84
N ASP A 807 -4.37 42.39 -21.35
CA ASP A 807 -2.98 42.82 -21.22
C ASP A 807 -2.23 42.04 -20.13
N ALA A 808 -0.93 42.34 -19.95
CA ALA A 808 -0.11 41.67 -18.95
C ALA A 808 -0.66 41.81 -17.52
N VAL A 809 -1.21 42.97 -17.16
CA VAL A 809 -1.74 43.23 -15.81
C VAL A 809 -2.97 42.37 -15.55
N ARG A 810 -3.89 42.32 -16.51
CA ARG A 810 -5.12 41.55 -16.39
C ARG A 810 -4.87 40.05 -16.43
N LEU A 811 -3.93 39.59 -17.26
CA LEU A 811 -3.51 38.18 -17.29
C LEU A 811 -2.87 37.74 -15.97
N THR A 812 -2.01 38.55 -15.36
CA THR A 812 -1.44 38.27 -14.03
C THR A 812 -2.52 38.27 -12.93
N ALA A 813 -3.50 39.17 -13.01
CA ALA A 813 -4.63 39.17 -12.08
C ALA A 813 -5.48 37.90 -12.21
N LEU A 814 -5.75 37.47 -13.44
CA LEU A 814 -6.49 36.24 -13.74
C LEU A 814 -5.74 34.98 -13.25
N GLU A 815 -4.42 34.92 -13.48
CA GLU A 815 -3.54 33.86 -12.94
C GLU A 815 -3.64 33.81 -11.40
N THR A 816 -3.52 34.95 -10.73
CA THR A 816 -3.64 35.08 -9.27
C THR A 816 -5.01 34.61 -8.77
N ASP A 817 -6.10 34.93 -9.47
CA ASP A 817 -7.45 34.52 -9.09
C ASP A 817 -7.68 33.01 -9.29
N LEU A 818 -7.03 32.39 -10.30
CA LEU A 818 -7.04 30.93 -10.48
C LEU A 818 -6.24 30.21 -9.38
N GLU A 819 -5.11 30.77 -8.93
CA GLU A 819 -4.35 30.27 -7.78
C GLU A 819 -5.19 30.35 -6.49
N ARG A 820 -5.81 31.50 -6.23
CA ARG A 820 -6.74 31.68 -5.10
C ARG A 820 -7.94 30.73 -5.16
N LEU A 821 -8.41 30.40 -6.36
CA LEU A 821 -9.47 29.42 -6.53
C LEU A 821 -9.00 28.03 -6.11
N ALA A 822 -7.78 27.64 -6.49
CA ALA A 822 -7.19 26.38 -6.03
C ALA A 822 -7.08 26.32 -4.49
N ASP A 823 -6.60 27.39 -3.87
CA ASP A 823 -6.50 27.50 -2.41
C ASP A 823 -7.88 27.45 -1.76
N GLY A 824 -8.88 28.12 -2.35
CA GLY A 824 -10.27 28.08 -1.89
C GLY A 824 -10.87 26.67 -1.94
N ILE A 825 -10.58 25.90 -2.99
CA ILE A 825 -10.97 24.48 -3.09
C ILE A 825 -10.28 23.69 -1.96
N ALA A 826 -8.99 23.91 -1.74
CA ALA A 826 -8.23 23.19 -0.73
C ALA A 826 -8.72 23.47 0.70
N VAL A 827 -8.90 24.74 1.05
CA VAL A 827 -9.44 25.17 2.35
C VAL A 827 -10.81 24.56 2.62
N ARG A 828 -11.64 24.43 1.58
CA ARG A 828 -13.01 23.92 1.71
C ARG A 828 -13.07 22.39 1.83
N TYR A 829 -12.35 21.67 0.98
CA TYR A 829 -12.53 20.22 0.82
C TYR A 829 -11.41 19.40 1.45
N PHE A 830 -10.24 20.00 1.73
CA PHE A 830 -9.07 19.33 2.27
C PHE A 830 -8.67 19.89 3.65
N PRO A 831 -9.60 20.05 4.60
CA PRO A 831 -9.27 20.66 5.88
C PRO A 831 -8.27 19.81 6.67
N ALA A 832 -7.11 20.37 6.97
CA ALA A 832 -6.12 19.80 7.89
C ALA A 832 -6.22 20.47 9.28
N GLY A 833 -6.02 19.67 10.34
CA GLY A 833 -5.91 20.18 11.71
C GLY A 833 -7.22 20.72 12.34
N PRO A 834 -7.12 21.56 13.40
CA PRO A 834 -8.26 22.05 14.18
C PRO A 834 -9.16 23.05 13.42
N ASN A 835 -8.71 23.57 12.28
CA ASN A 835 -9.43 24.57 11.47
C ASN A 835 -10.46 23.97 10.50
N ALA A 836 -10.81 22.69 10.66
CA ALA A 836 -11.77 22.06 9.77
C ALA A 836 -13.15 22.70 9.86
N LEU A 837 -13.62 23.21 8.72
CA LEU A 837 -14.92 23.83 8.58
C LEU A 837 -16.04 22.88 9.02
N ARG A 838 -16.95 23.42 9.83
CA ARG A 838 -18.10 22.67 10.36
C ARG A 838 -19.16 22.57 9.26
N PRO A 839 -19.73 21.39 8.98
CA PRO A 839 -21.06 21.35 8.39
C PRO A 839 -22.04 21.93 9.41
N GLU A 840 -22.77 22.97 9.04
CA GLU A 840 -23.87 23.47 9.87
C GLU A 840 -24.95 22.39 9.91
N LYS A 841 -25.35 21.98 11.12
CA LYS A 841 -26.41 20.99 11.31
C LYS A 841 -27.72 21.58 10.77
N LEU A 842 -28.15 21.16 9.59
CA LEU A 842 -29.57 21.21 9.24
C LEU A 842 -30.25 20.02 9.92
N THR A 843 -30.73 20.26 11.14
CA THR A 843 -31.82 19.47 11.70
C THR A 843 -33.06 19.69 10.84
N GLY A 844 -33.25 18.83 9.85
CA GLY A 844 -34.50 18.65 9.11
C GLY A 844 -35.09 17.30 9.45
N LEU A 845 -36.29 17.31 10.03
CA LEU A 845 -37.04 16.19 10.61
C LEU A 845 -37.13 14.89 9.79
N ALA A 846 -37.15 13.78 10.56
CA ALA A 846 -37.49 12.36 10.25
C ALA A 846 -36.38 11.43 9.75
#